data_AF-A0A135UGT2-F1
#
_entry.id   AF-A0A135UGT2-F1
#
_cell.length_a   1.000
_cell.length_b   1.000
_cell.length_c   1.000
_cell.angle_alpha   90.00
_cell.angle_beta   90.00
_cell.angle_gamma   90.00
#
_symmetry.space_group_name_H-M   'P 1'
#
loop_
_entity.id
_entity.type
_entity.pdbx_description
1 polymer ?
#
loop_
_entity_poly.entity_id
_entity_poly.type
_entity_poly.pdbx_seq_one_letter_code
_entity_poly.pdbx_strand_id
1 'polypeptide(L)'
;MLPTYIPVQKIDAKNGIVYAYRRLGPAEGIPLVLHMHVRASMGYWDPVFIRPLAMKRPVIMFDPPAVGQTTGDAQRTPVDINIMGDDLNAFLDALSLNYIDLLGFSIGSMACQMATLSRPERVRRLILVGADPSGPIPGDHFWPRTDPNLDRFLTLQRSASEADWQAAYTLTFFRNDDQGRTAADAYFKRLRQSEFNENAVEGALPAFNDVESFMIQLACIKHWCAPGVRNKHSYYRLGELTMPVLVMTGDDDYLVPTPRSYELLDGIPNCMLVIWPRAGHASIWQYAENCLLLLAVAAVFAKETRRYNLTLTYAWNKQGADGHGRPTYLINGDTPGPVLTVEEGETLEAFVDNQLPIESTIHWHGIYQKNEPWNDGVPGVTQWATEPRDNYTYRFTPEGQYGSYFYHGHFGPAFSDGQRGPLWIVPAAWRPRPYHLISDDDQDIRAMRAAENHPRHIIVADWNDQPMDMYLIRFRDTGYIPMCANSLTLNGRGGTRCESARDLQDAGGLGRNERGCRYRIPGYEYTNVESCTETNPELEVIQAAPGEEWIWINFIHSGAHHSLAISIDEHEFWVVAADGEFVHPQKVVRTHVNLGERTSILAKLNKQAGDYALRLHSLRNEQMIQGAGILRYATTKDLSRTSNRTVPSTKPWLHLNGSLVDTANKVMEEARLSPFSPRPLPPKADFTLKFTVNNTGPSTWVLDATPHEFFRQNVPPILWNEKSRGKTSWGNSHGFLKNGSVVDLIIENGANVDASHPFHKHNHKVFVIGQGQGGFPWKDVDDAIQHGGEKYFNLKTPPYRDGFTLQAGEGKFVVVRYKIDFPAASSALLLTWKKRKSGQQVILLEGMEVMPPVPEGLKKKPHVEFQMPPHYGPLD
;
A
#
# COMPACT_ATOMS: atom_id res chain seq x y z
N MET A 1 -20.53 -12.07 35.52
CA MET A 1 -21.72 -12.33 34.70
C MET A 1 -21.37 -13.45 33.74
N LEU A 2 -22.14 -14.54 33.72
CA LEU A 2 -22.02 -15.58 32.69
C LEU A 2 -22.15 -14.90 31.31
N PRO A 3 -21.35 -15.27 30.30
CA PRO A 3 -21.43 -14.61 29.00
C PRO A 3 -22.79 -14.94 28.37
N THR A 4 -23.46 -13.91 27.88
CA THR A 4 -24.65 -14.01 27.01
C THR A 4 -24.28 -14.90 25.82
N TYR A 5 -25.00 -16.02 25.67
CA TYR A 5 -24.87 -16.93 24.53
C TYR A 5 -24.80 -16.16 23.20
N ILE A 6 -23.83 -16.49 22.34
CA ILE A 6 -23.66 -15.82 21.04
C ILE A 6 -24.58 -16.47 20.00
N PRO A 7 -25.56 -15.72 19.46
CA PRO A 7 -26.54 -16.29 18.52
C PRO A 7 -25.89 -16.77 17.22
N VAL A 8 -26.47 -17.84 16.67
CA VAL A 8 -26.13 -18.39 15.35
C VAL A 8 -26.80 -17.56 14.26
N GLN A 9 -26.04 -17.23 13.22
CA GLN A 9 -26.53 -16.59 12.00
C GLN A 9 -26.68 -17.64 10.89
N LYS A 10 -27.57 -17.36 9.94
CA LYS A 10 -27.79 -18.21 8.76
C LYS A 10 -27.55 -17.42 7.48
N ILE A 11 -27.03 -18.09 6.44
CA ILE A 11 -26.85 -17.50 5.11
C ILE A 11 -27.10 -18.51 4.00
N ASP A 12 -27.88 -18.10 3.01
CA ASP A 12 -28.12 -18.88 1.79
C ASP A 12 -26.94 -18.76 0.82
N ALA A 13 -26.43 -19.90 0.39
CA ALA A 13 -25.38 -19.97 -0.63
C ALA A 13 -25.94 -20.46 -1.97
N LYS A 14 -25.28 -20.10 -3.07
CA LYS A 14 -25.67 -20.50 -4.43
C LYS A 14 -25.68 -22.01 -4.65
N ASN A 15 -25.02 -22.76 -3.77
CA ASN A 15 -25.00 -24.20 -3.78
C ASN A 15 -26.28 -24.82 -3.13
N GLY A 16 -27.26 -23.99 -2.74
CA GLY A 16 -28.53 -24.45 -2.17
C GLY A 16 -28.43 -24.88 -0.70
N ILE A 17 -27.32 -24.56 -0.03
CA ILE A 17 -27.10 -24.82 1.39
C ILE A 17 -27.32 -23.54 2.18
N VAL A 18 -28.03 -23.66 3.30
CA VAL A 18 -28.19 -22.62 4.31
C VAL A 18 -27.17 -22.86 5.41
N TYR A 19 -26.08 -22.11 5.38
CA TYR A 19 -24.98 -22.26 6.33
C TYR A 19 -25.27 -21.57 7.66
N ALA A 20 -25.09 -22.30 8.76
CA ALA A 20 -25.04 -21.74 10.10
C ALA A 20 -23.63 -21.28 10.45
N TYR A 21 -23.50 -20.05 10.97
CA TYR A 21 -22.20 -19.48 11.32
C TYR A 21 -22.29 -18.46 12.45
N ARG A 22 -21.14 -18.13 13.04
CA ARG A 22 -20.96 -17.00 13.95
C ARG A 22 -19.84 -16.12 13.45
N ARG A 23 -20.06 -14.81 13.51
CA ARG A 23 -19.04 -13.78 13.29
C ARG A 23 -18.69 -13.14 14.62
N LEU A 24 -17.40 -13.16 14.96
CA LEU A 24 -16.86 -12.58 16.19
C LEU A 24 -15.82 -11.52 15.87
N GLY A 25 -15.59 -10.63 16.84
CA GLY A 25 -14.55 -9.61 16.76
C GLY A 25 -14.96 -8.37 15.95
N PRO A 26 -13.99 -7.52 15.57
CA PRO A 26 -14.25 -6.32 14.79
C PRO A 26 -14.90 -6.64 13.43
N ALA A 27 -15.68 -5.68 12.91
CA ALA A 27 -16.35 -5.82 11.61
C ALA A 27 -15.37 -5.72 10.41
N GLU A 28 -14.21 -5.11 10.63
CA GLU A 28 -13.20 -4.83 9.61
C GLU A 28 -11.87 -5.54 9.91
N GLY A 29 -11.07 -5.76 8.87
CA GLY A 29 -9.82 -6.51 8.92
C GLY A 29 -9.90 -7.82 8.13
N ILE A 30 -8.80 -8.57 8.10
CA ILE A 30 -8.75 -9.86 7.37
C ILE A 30 -9.41 -10.93 8.23
N PRO A 31 -10.54 -11.52 7.80
CA PRO A 31 -11.23 -12.53 8.58
C PRO A 31 -10.42 -13.81 8.66
N LEU A 32 -10.43 -14.44 9.84
CA LEU A 32 -9.98 -15.82 10.03
C LEU A 32 -11.19 -16.73 9.96
N VAL A 33 -11.25 -17.59 8.94
CA VAL A 33 -12.33 -18.56 8.79
C VAL A 33 -11.89 -19.91 9.34
N LEU A 34 -12.76 -20.54 10.14
CA LEU A 34 -12.45 -21.72 10.94
C LEU A 34 -13.31 -22.91 10.50
N HIS A 35 -12.67 -23.98 10.03
CA HIS A 35 -13.31 -25.24 9.68
C HIS A 35 -13.04 -26.32 10.73
N MET A 36 -14.12 -26.85 11.32
CA MET A 36 -14.06 -27.77 12.46
C MET A 36 -13.69 -29.21 12.07
N HIS A 37 -13.26 -29.98 13.08
CA HIS A 37 -12.94 -31.41 13.01
C HIS A 37 -14.17 -32.33 12.94
N VAL A 38 -13.92 -33.64 12.75
CA VAL A 38 -14.97 -34.67 12.67
C VAL A 38 -15.86 -34.67 13.92
N ARG A 39 -17.17 -34.86 13.70
CA ARG A 39 -18.22 -34.98 14.72
C ARG A 39 -18.48 -33.74 15.61
N ALA A 40 -17.81 -32.63 15.35
CA ALA A 40 -18.02 -31.38 16.08
C ALA A 40 -18.77 -30.34 15.27
N SER A 41 -19.65 -29.61 15.95
CA SER A 41 -20.22 -28.33 15.50
C SER A 41 -19.27 -27.17 15.85
N MET A 42 -19.57 -25.97 15.37
CA MET A 42 -18.84 -24.75 15.73
C MET A 42 -18.84 -24.45 17.24
N GLY A 43 -19.72 -25.08 18.04
CA GLY A 43 -19.73 -24.96 19.50
C GLY A 43 -18.52 -25.60 20.19
N TYR A 44 -17.77 -26.47 19.51
CA TYR A 44 -16.59 -27.15 20.05
C TYR A 44 -15.28 -26.35 19.95
N TRP A 45 -15.30 -25.14 19.37
CA TRP A 45 -14.12 -24.27 19.38
C TRP A 45 -13.81 -23.84 20.82
N ASP A 46 -12.56 -24.04 21.25
CA ASP A 46 -12.15 -23.69 22.61
C ASP A 46 -12.19 -22.16 22.85
N PRO A 47 -12.96 -21.65 23.84
CA PRO A 47 -13.01 -20.22 24.12
C PRO A 47 -11.66 -19.61 24.50
N VAL A 48 -10.72 -20.38 25.08
CA VAL A 48 -9.36 -19.88 25.34
C VAL A 48 -8.60 -19.60 24.05
N PHE A 49 -8.86 -20.36 22.99
CA PHE A 49 -8.24 -20.13 21.68
C PHE A 49 -8.96 -19.01 20.91
N ILE A 50 -10.29 -18.99 20.92
CA ILE A 50 -11.07 -18.05 20.08
C ILE A 50 -11.09 -16.63 20.63
N ARG A 51 -11.28 -16.43 21.95
CA ARG A 51 -11.45 -15.08 22.51
C ARG A 51 -10.25 -14.16 22.19
N PRO A 52 -8.99 -14.59 22.36
CA PRO A 52 -7.83 -13.76 22.01
C PRO A 52 -7.75 -13.39 20.53
N LEU A 53 -8.17 -14.29 19.64
CA LEU A 53 -8.21 -14.03 18.20
C LEU A 53 -9.32 -13.03 17.86
N ALA A 54 -10.53 -13.25 18.39
CA ALA A 54 -11.67 -12.36 18.16
C ALA A 54 -11.45 -10.94 18.71
N MET A 55 -10.65 -10.76 19.77
CA MET A 55 -10.29 -9.42 20.25
C MET A 55 -9.47 -8.60 19.24
N LYS A 56 -8.75 -9.25 18.32
CA LYS A 56 -7.79 -8.57 17.43
C LYS A 56 -8.21 -8.54 15.95
N ARG A 57 -9.11 -9.42 15.53
CA ARG A 57 -9.49 -9.58 14.12
C ARG A 57 -10.87 -10.22 13.96
N PRO A 58 -11.52 -10.06 12.80
CA PRO A 58 -12.75 -10.79 12.52
C PRO A 58 -12.48 -12.31 12.53
N VAL A 59 -13.31 -13.07 13.23
CA VAL A 59 -13.25 -14.54 13.27
C VAL A 59 -14.61 -15.09 12.85
N ILE A 60 -14.61 -16.05 11.93
CA ILE A 60 -15.80 -16.67 11.39
C ILE A 60 -15.69 -18.17 11.62
N MET A 61 -16.58 -18.69 12.46
CA MET A 61 -16.77 -20.13 12.65
C MET A 61 -18.09 -20.54 12.04
N PHE A 62 -18.16 -21.72 11.46
CA PHE A 62 -19.37 -22.20 10.80
C PHE A 62 -19.55 -23.71 10.98
N ASP A 63 -20.78 -24.15 10.81
CA ASP A 63 -21.10 -25.57 10.72
C ASP A 63 -21.00 -26.01 9.25
N PRO A 64 -20.14 -26.99 8.91
CA PRO A 64 -20.09 -27.53 7.55
C PRO A 64 -21.39 -28.28 7.17
N PRO A 65 -21.58 -28.63 5.89
CA PRO A 65 -22.74 -29.41 5.47
C PRO A 65 -22.90 -30.71 6.28
N ALA A 66 -24.16 -31.06 6.57
CA ALA A 66 -24.53 -32.20 7.43
C ALA A 66 -24.01 -32.12 8.88
N VAL A 67 -23.67 -30.94 9.39
CA VAL A 67 -23.20 -30.72 10.76
C VAL A 67 -24.00 -29.60 11.41
N GLY A 68 -24.27 -29.74 12.72
CA GLY A 68 -24.87 -28.70 13.55
C GLY A 68 -26.17 -28.13 12.97
N GLN A 69 -26.21 -26.82 12.74
CA GLN A 69 -27.42 -26.10 12.31
C GLN A 69 -27.46 -25.76 10.81
N THR A 70 -26.48 -26.23 10.03
CA THR A 70 -26.44 -26.06 8.58
C THR A 70 -27.44 -27.01 7.91
N THR A 71 -28.34 -26.46 7.09
CA THR A 71 -29.44 -27.21 6.45
C THR A 71 -29.38 -27.08 4.93
N GLY A 72 -29.64 -28.16 4.19
CA GLY A 72 -29.65 -28.17 2.72
C GLY A 72 -30.42 -29.37 2.16
N ASP A 73 -30.62 -29.40 0.84
CA ASP A 73 -31.29 -30.50 0.14
C ASP A 73 -30.61 -31.85 0.45
N ALA A 74 -31.40 -32.83 0.90
CA ALA A 74 -30.93 -34.18 1.25
C ALA A 74 -30.19 -34.87 0.09
N GLN A 75 -30.40 -34.43 -1.16
CA GLN A 75 -29.69 -34.94 -2.34
C GLN A 75 -28.24 -34.41 -2.50
N ARG A 76 -27.81 -33.44 -1.68
CA ARG A 76 -26.50 -32.77 -1.81
C ARG A 76 -25.61 -32.99 -0.57
N THR A 77 -25.58 -34.22 -0.08
CA THR A 77 -24.68 -34.63 1.00
C THR A 77 -23.25 -34.84 0.44
N PRO A 78 -22.19 -34.26 1.04
CA PRO A 78 -20.83 -34.42 0.54
C PRO A 78 -20.42 -35.90 0.59
N VAL A 79 -19.93 -36.41 -0.54
CA VAL A 79 -19.46 -37.81 -0.67
C VAL A 79 -17.93 -37.91 -0.69
N ASP A 80 -17.23 -36.79 -0.84
CA ASP A 80 -15.77 -36.69 -0.78
C ASP A 80 -15.31 -35.30 -0.26
N ILE A 81 -14.01 -35.17 0.00
CA ILE A 81 -13.41 -33.92 0.51
C ILE A 81 -13.34 -32.80 -0.55
N ASN A 82 -13.34 -33.12 -1.85
CA ASN A 82 -13.35 -32.10 -2.89
C ASN A 82 -14.64 -31.30 -2.82
N ILE A 83 -15.77 -32.01 -2.66
CA ILE A 83 -17.09 -31.39 -2.47
C ILE A 83 -17.10 -30.56 -1.19
N MET A 84 -16.50 -31.02 -0.09
CA MET A 84 -16.37 -30.21 1.13
C MET A 84 -15.57 -28.92 0.89
N GLY A 85 -14.51 -28.98 0.06
CA GLY A 85 -13.75 -27.80 -0.36
C GLY A 85 -14.56 -26.82 -1.21
N ASP A 86 -15.37 -27.34 -2.15
CA ASP A 86 -16.28 -26.54 -2.97
C ASP A 86 -17.40 -25.91 -2.15
N ASP A 87 -17.94 -26.64 -1.18
CA ASP A 87 -18.96 -26.16 -0.26
C ASP A 87 -18.41 -25.05 0.66
N LEU A 88 -17.18 -25.20 1.17
CA LEU A 88 -16.48 -24.12 1.86
C LEU A 88 -16.32 -22.89 0.96
N ASN A 89 -15.92 -23.06 -0.30
CA ASN A 89 -15.84 -21.93 -1.23
C ASN A 89 -17.20 -21.27 -1.52
N ALA A 90 -18.28 -22.04 -1.59
CA ALA A 90 -19.64 -21.52 -1.74
C ALA A 90 -20.11 -20.75 -0.50
N PHE A 91 -19.75 -21.20 0.70
CA PHE A 91 -20.00 -20.46 1.94
C PHE A 91 -19.23 -19.13 1.97
N LEU A 92 -17.94 -19.15 1.60
CA LEU A 92 -17.13 -17.94 1.49
C LEU A 92 -17.69 -16.96 0.43
N ASP A 93 -18.22 -17.48 -0.68
CA ASP A 93 -18.91 -16.68 -1.71
C ASP A 93 -20.17 -16.02 -1.17
N ALA A 94 -20.99 -16.76 -0.41
CA ALA A 94 -22.21 -16.23 0.19
C ALA A 94 -21.90 -15.07 1.15
N LEU A 95 -20.81 -15.17 1.92
CA LEU A 95 -20.35 -14.10 2.80
C LEU A 95 -19.57 -12.98 2.08
N SER A 96 -19.39 -13.08 0.76
CA SER A 96 -18.59 -12.14 -0.06
C SER A 96 -17.15 -12.00 0.44
N LEU A 97 -16.54 -13.10 0.90
CA LEU A 97 -15.18 -13.14 1.44
C LEU A 97 -14.19 -13.58 0.37
N ASN A 98 -13.48 -12.61 -0.21
CA ASN A 98 -12.52 -12.85 -1.29
C ASN A 98 -11.05 -12.81 -0.83
N TYR A 99 -10.77 -12.47 0.44
CA TYR A 99 -9.42 -12.42 0.99
C TYR A 99 -9.43 -12.74 2.48
N ILE A 100 -8.94 -13.93 2.85
CA ILE A 100 -9.07 -14.50 4.20
C ILE A 100 -7.77 -15.14 4.68
N ASP A 101 -7.63 -15.33 6.00
CA ASP A 101 -6.80 -16.43 6.51
C ASP A 101 -7.73 -17.61 6.80
N LEU A 102 -7.26 -18.83 6.54
CA LEU A 102 -8.07 -20.04 6.65
C LEU A 102 -7.40 -21.03 7.61
N LEU A 103 -8.15 -21.50 8.61
CA LEU A 103 -7.70 -22.53 9.55
C LEU A 103 -8.64 -23.73 9.49
N GLY A 104 -8.09 -24.89 9.18
CA GLY A 104 -8.78 -26.17 9.29
C GLY A 104 -8.21 -27.01 10.43
N PHE A 105 -9.06 -27.83 11.04
CA PHE A 105 -8.64 -28.87 11.97
C PHE A 105 -9.17 -30.24 11.53
N SER A 106 -8.31 -31.25 11.45
CA SER A 106 -8.66 -32.63 11.08
C SER A 106 -9.27 -32.69 9.67
N ILE A 107 -10.46 -33.30 9.51
CA ILE A 107 -11.23 -33.26 8.26
C ILE A 107 -11.41 -31.82 7.70
N GLY A 108 -11.47 -30.82 8.58
CA GLY A 108 -11.48 -29.42 8.17
C GLY A 108 -10.19 -28.98 7.49
N SER A 109 -9.03 -29.47 7.93
CA SER A 109 -7.76 -29.24 7.24
C SER A 109 -7.75 -29.84 5.84
N MET A 110 -8.36 -31.01 5.65
CA MET A 110 -8.49 -31.66 4.34
C MET A 110 -9.37 -30.82 3.40
N ALA A 111 -10.53 -30.36 3.89
CA ALA A 111 -11.41 -29.47 3.13
C ALA A 111 -10.76 -28.12 2.81
N CYS A 112 -10.01 -27.53 3.76
CA CYS A 112 -9.30 -26.27 3.55
C CYS A 112 -8.18 -26.39 2.50
N GLN A 113 -7.46 -27.52 2.44
CA GLN A 113 -6.52 -27.79 1.34
C GLN A 113 -7.24 -27.72 -0.01
N MET A 114 -8.35 -28.45 -0.17
CA MET A 114 -9.08 -28.47 -1.44
C MET A 114 -9.71 -27.12 -1.79
N ALA A 115 -10.29 -26.43 -0.81
CA ALA A 115 -10.85 -25.09 -1.03
C ALA A 115 -9.78 -24.10 -1.51
N THR A 116 -8.58 -24.18 -0.92
CA THR A 116 -7.44 -23.33 -1.31
C THR A 116 -6.88 -23.71 -2.66
N LEU A 117 -6.76 -25.00 -2.98
CA LEU A 117 -6.32 -25.47 -4.30
C LEU A 117 -7.27 -25.08 -5.43
N SER A 118 -8.56 -24.93 -5.15
CA SER A 118 -9.55 -24.47 -6.13
C SER A 118 -9.52 -22.95 -6.33
N ARG A 119 -9.12 -22.18 -5.31
CA ARG A 119 -9.10 -20.70 -5.30
C ARG A 119 -7.93 -20.15 -4.47
N PRO A 120 -6.67 -20.36 -4.90
CA PRO A 120 -5.50 -20.01 -4.10
C PRO A 120 -5.39 -18.49 -3.85
N GLU A 121 -5.92 -17.67 -4.75
CA GLU A 121 -5.95 -16.21 -4.66
C GLU A 121 -6.76 -15.68 -3.47
N ARG A 122 -7.67 -16.48 -2.93
CA ARG A 122 -8.54 -16.10 -1.80
C ARG A 122 -7.85 -16.21 -0.45
N VAL A 123 -6.86 -17.10 -0.31
CA VAL A 123 -6.29 -17.48 0.98
C VAL A 123 -4.91 -16.86 1.15
N ARG A 124 -4.82 -15.87 2.04
CA ARG A 124 -3.54 -15.21 2.37
C ARG A 124 -2.62 -16.12 3.17
N ARG A 125 -3.16 -16.86 4.14
CA ARG A 125 -2.44 -17.82 4.97
C ARG A 125 -3.31 -19.03 5.26
N LEU A 126 -2.70 -20.20 5.22
CA LEU A 126 -3.37 -21.48 5.48
C LEU A 126 -2.80 -22.12 6.75
N ILE A 127 -3.65 -22.49 7.69
CA ILE A 127 -3.27 -23.16 8.93
C ILE A 127 -3.96 -24.52 8.96
N LEU A 128 -3.19 -25.58 9.02
CA LEU A 128 -3.65 -26.96 8.97
C LEU A 128 -3.31 -27.66 10.28
N VAL A 129 -4.32 -28.07 11.03
CA VAL A 129 -4.12 -28.76 12.32
C VAL A 129 -4.50 -30.23 12.17
N GLY A 130 -3.66 -31.15 12.66
CA GLY A 130 -3.90 -32.60 12.58
C GLY A 130 -4.19 -33.05 11.14
N ALA A 131 -3.28 -32.72 10.23
CA ALA A 131 -3.51 -32.77 8.78
C ALA A 131 -2.52 -33.70 8.07
N ASP A 132 -3.02 -34.36 7.04
CA ASP A 132 -2.26 -35.11 6.03
C ASP A 132 -2.67 -34.66 4.61
N PRO A 133 -1.87 -34.96 3.57
CA PRO A 133 -2.34 -34.88 2.21
C PRO A 133 -3.14 -36.14 1.85
N SER A 134 -3.97 -36.01 0.82
CA SER A 134 -4.75 -37.14 0.27
C SER A 134 -3.88 -38.34 -0.12
N GLY A 135 -4.51 -39.50 -0.29
CA GLY A 135 -3.85 -40.76 -0.65
C GLY A 135 -3.10 -40.68 -1.99
N PRO A 136 -1.78 -40.96 -2.04
CA PRO A 136 -1.05 -41.11 -3.28
C PRO A 136 -1.36 -42.46 -3.91
N ILE A 137 -0.92 -42.63 -5.14
CA ILE A 137 -0.95 -43.92 -5.83
C ILE A 137 0.03 -44.84 -5.08
N PRO A 138 -0.29 -46.14 -4.89
CA PRO A 138 0.63 -47.09 -4.25
C PRO A 138 2.01 -47.05 -4.90
N GLY A 139 3.04 -46.77 -4.09
CA GLY A 139 4.43 -46.63 -4.54
C GLY A 139 4.89 -45.21 -4.88
N ASP A 140 3.98 -44.23 -5.01
CA ASP A 140 4.33 -42.82 -5.29
C ASP A 140 4.67 -42.02 -4.02
N HIS A 141 4.54 -42.60 -2.82
CA HIS A 141 4.85 -41.90 -1.57
C HIS A 141 6.36 -41.83 -1.29
N PHE A 142 6.87 -40.62 -1.06
CA PHE A 142 8.28 -40.41 -0.70
C PHE A 142 8.58 -40.68 0.79
N TRP A 143 7.58 -40.54 1.67
CA TRP A 143 7.71 -40.71 3.11
C TRP A 143 6.97 -41.96 3.63
N PRO A 144 7.45 -42.64 4.68
CA PRO A 144 6.72 -43.77 5.28
C PRO A 144 5.33 -43.36 5.80
N ARG A 145 4.29 -43.98 5.25
CA ARG A 145 2.90 -43.75 5.70
C ARG A 145 2.51 -44.74 6.78
N THR A 146 2.23 -44.22 7.98
CA THR A 146 1.56 -44.97 9.05
C THR A 146 0.05 -44.92 8.83
N ASP A 147 -0.64 -46.04 9.10
CA ASP A 147 -2.09 -46.12 8.98
C ASP A 147 -2.79 -45.51 10.21
N PRO A 148 -3.96 -44.86 10.02
CA PRO A 148 -4.77 -44.39 11.14
C PRO A 148 -5.22 -45.53 12.03
N ASN A 149 -5.35 -45.27 13.34
CA ASN A 149 -5.87 -46.26 14.27
C ASN A 149 -7.39 -46.41 14.13
N LEU A 150 -7.82 -47.42 13.38
CA LEU A 150 -9.23 -47.65 13.08
C LEU A 150 -10.06 -47.92 14.34
N ASP A 151 -9.53 -48.64 15.34
CA ASP A 151 -10.26 -48.94 16.58
C ASP A 151 -10.60 -47.67 17.37
N ARG A 152 -9.66 -46.72 17.44
CA ARG A 152 -9.91 -45.39 18.01
C ARG A 152 -10.99 -44.67 17.21
N PHE A 153 -10.91 -44.66 15.88
CA PHE A 153 -11.91 -44.04 15.02
C PHE A 153 -13.32 -44.63 15.23
N LEU A 154 -13.43 -45.96 15.35
CA LEU A 154 -14.68 -46.69 15.60
C LEU A 154 -15.22 -46.48 17.01
N THR A 155 -14.37 -46.14 17.99
CA THR A 155 -14.81 -45.81 19.35
C THR A 155 -15.67 -44.55 19.36
N LEU A 156 -15.34 -43.57 18.51
CA LEU A 156 -16.20 -42.39 18.32
C LEU A 156 -17.58 -42.83 17.83
N GLN A 157 -17.66 -43.63 16.77
CA GLN A 157 -18.93 -44.12 16.20
C GLN A 157 -19.88 -44.73 17.24
N ARG A 158 -19.33 -45.53 18.17
CA ARG A 158 -20.12 -46.29 19.16
C ARG A 158 -20.61 -45.46 20.34
N SER A 159 -20.11 -44.23 20.53
CA SER A 159 -20.53 -43.37 21.62
C SER A 159 -21.94 -42.81 21.38
N ALA A 160 -22.83 -42.98 22.35
CA ALA A 160 -24.24 -42.60 22.26
C ALA A 160 -24.67 -41.60 23.35
N SER A 161 -24.08 -41.67 24.55
CA SER A 161 -24.31 -40.70 25.62
C SER A 161 -23.23 -39.62 25.67
N GLU A 162 -23.50 -38.49 26.36
CA GLU A 162 -22.49 -37.44 26.59
C GLU A 162 -21.24 -38.02 27.28
N ALA A 163 -21.41 -38.91 28.26
CA ALA A 163 -20.31 -39.53 28.98
C ALA A 163 -19.47 -40.44 28.09
N ASP A 164 -20.12 -41.26 27.26
CA ASP A 164 -19.42 -42.12 26.30
C ASP A 164 -18.68 -41.29 25.26
N TRP A 165 -19.28 -40.19 24.80
CA TRP A 165 -18.67 -39.28 23.85
C TRP A 165 -17.43 -38.60 24.45
N GLN A 166 -17.53 -38.08 25.68
CA GLN A 166 -16.41 -37.45 26.37
C GLN A 166 -15.25 -38.44 26.55
N ALA A 167 -15.54 -39.68 26.95
CA ALA A 167 -14.54 -40.74 27.10
C ALA A 167 -13.89 -41.12 25.76
N ALA A 168 -14.70 -41.32 24.71
CA ALA A 168 -14.22 -41.60 23.37
C ALA A 168 -13.34 -40.47 22.84
N TYR A 169 -13.81 -39.22 22.91
CA TYR A 169 -13.06 -38.05 22.47
C TYR A 169 -11.73 -37.89 23.23
N THR A 170 -11.75 -38.10 24.55
CA THR A 170 -10.51 -38.07 25.37
C THR A 170 -9.52 -39.12 24.88
N LEU A 171 -9.97 -40.34 24.63
CA LEU A 171 -9.11 -41.44 24.16
C LEU A 171 -8.57 -41.20 22.74
N THR A 172 -9.33 -40.57 21.84
CA THR A 172 -8.95 -40.46 20.43
C THR A 172 -8.26 -39.15 20.08
N PHE A 173 -8.66 -38.03 20.70
CA PHE A 173 -8.13 -36.72 20.39
C PHE A 173 -6.96 -36.33 21.28
N PHE A 174 -6.91 -36.78 22.53
CA PHE A 174 -5.80 -36.47 23.42
C PHE A 174 -4.82 -37.63 23.51
N ARG A 175 -3.57 -37.34 23.88
CA ARG A 175 -2.59 -38.38 24.19
C ARG A 175 -3.12 -39.27 25.32
N ASN A 176 -2.92 -40.59 25.22
CA ASN A 176 -3.40 -41.53 26.22
C ASN A 176 -2.45 -41.63 27.43
N ASP A 177 -2.23 -40.50 28.11
CA ASP A 177 -1.46 -40.40 29.35
C ASP A 177 -2.14 -39.42 30.33
N ASP A 178 -1.58 -39.26 31.53
CA ASP A 178 -2.16 -38.39 32.56
C ASP A 178 -2.23 -36.92 32.13
N GLN A 179 -1.26 -36.47 31.32
CA GLN A 179 -1.22 -35.10 30.82
C GLN A 179 -2.34 -34.87 29.80
N GLY A 180 -2.53 -35.79 28.86
CA GLY A 180 -3.59 -35.73 27.86
C GLY A 180 -4.99 -35.78 28.51
N ARG A 181 -5.19 -36.65 29.51
CA ARG A 181 -6.45 -36.71 30.29
C ARG A 181 -6.72 -35.40 31.03
N THR A 182 -5.72 -34.84 31.71
CA THR A 182 -5.86 -33.56 32.41
C THR A 182 -6.21 -32.41 31.45
N ALA A 183 -5.58 -32.38 30.27
CA ALA A 183 -5.88 -31.39 29.24
C ALA A 183 -7.30 -31.55 28.67
N ALA A 184 -7.76 -32.79 28.48
CA ALA A 184 -9.12 -33.08 28.06
C ALA A 184 -10.16 -32.60 29.09
N ASP A 185 -9.96 -32.92 30.36
CA ASP A 185 -10.84 -32.47 31.44
C ASP A 185 -10.93 -30.94 31.51
N ALA A 186 -9.79 -30.27 31.37
CA ALA A 186 -9.74 -28.81 31.32
C ALA A 186 -10.49 -28.25 30.10
N TYR A 187 -10.34 -28.85 28.92
CA TYR A 187 -11.05 -28.48 27.69
C TYR A 187 -12.56 -28.64 27.84
N PHE A 188 -13.04 -29.80 28.30
CA PHE A 188 -14.46 -30.04 28.49
C PHE A 188 -15.10 -29.13 29.53
N LYS A 189 -14.36 -28.80 30.60
CA LYS A 189 -14.81 -27.80 31.58
C LYS A 189 -15.02 -26.43 30.93
N ARG A 190 -14.13 -26.02 30.01
CA ARG A 190 -14.27 -24.76 29.26
C ARG A 190 -15.45 -24.80 28.30
N LEU A 191 -15.68 -25.90 27.59
CA LEU A 191 -16.81 -26.05 26.66
C LEU A 191 -18.16 -25.92 27.36
N ARG A 192 -18.35 -26.55 28.53
CA ARG A 192 -19.59 -26.44 29.31
C ARG A 192 -19.94 -25.00 29.71
N GLN A 193 -18.94 -24.13 29.78
CA GLN A 193 -19.07 -22.73 30.20
C GLN A 193 -18.93 -21.76 29.02
N SER A 194 -18.79 -22.27 27.79
CA SER A 194 -18.50 -21.48 26.60
C SER A 194 -19.73 -20.71 26.13
N GLU A 195 -19.53 -19.46 25.72
CA GLU A 195 -20.54 -18.63 25.05
C GLU A 195 -20.92 -19.13 23.66
N PHE A 196 -20.16 -20.09 23.13
CA PHE A 196 -20.43 -20.77 21.86
C PHE A 196 -21.27 -22.04 22.05
N ASN A 197 -21.51 -22.47 23.30
CA ASN A 197 -22.26 -23.66 23.64
C ASN A 197 -23.73 -23.31 23.92
N GLU A 198 -24.63 -23.80 23.06
CA GLU A 198 -26.07 -23.64 23.20
C GLU A 198 -26.66 -24.26 24.47
N ASN A 199 -25.99 -25.26 25.05
CA ASN A 199 -26.42 -25.98 26.25
C ASN A 199 -25.68 -25.52 27.53
N ALA A 200 -24.93 -24.42 27.47
CA ALA A 200 -24.10 -23.96 28.59
C ALA A 200 -24.90 -23.67 29.88
N VAL A 201 -26.15 -23.22 29.73
CA VAL A 201 -27.06 -22.95 30.87
C VAL A 201 -27.36 -24.22 31.66
N GLU A 202 -27.42 -25.37 30.98
CA GLU A 202 -27.69 -26.68 31.57
C GLU A 202 -26.40 -27.36 32.05
N GLY A 203 -25.23 -26.76 31.80
CA GLY A 203 -23.92 -27.32 32.11
C GLY A 203 -23.55 -28.53 31.24
N ALA A 204 -24.28 -28.79 30.16
CA ALA A 204 -24.03 -29.89 29.22
C ALA A 204 -23.04 -29.49 28.12
N LEU A 205 -22.53 -30.47 27.38
CA LEU A 205 -21.66 -30.22 26.22
C LEU A 205 -22.46 -29.68 25.01
N PRO A 206 -21.81 -29.00 24.05
CA PRO A 206 -22.45 -28.65 22.78
C PRO A 206 -22.95 -29.92 22.08
N ALA A 207 -24.03 -29.81 21.31
CA ALA A 207 -24.56 -30.96 20.58
C ALA A 207 -23.48 -31.51 19.64
N PHE A 208 -23.13 -32.78 19.80
CA PHE A 208 -22.29 -33.50 18.85
C PHE A 208 -23.16 -34.10 17.75
N ASN A 209 -22.56 -34.30 16.57
CA ASN A 209 -23.29 -34.79 15.41
C ASN A 209 -23.85 -36.19 15.66
N ASP A 210 -25.03 -36.46 15.08
CA ASP A 210 -25.62 -37.78 15.09
C ASP A 210 -24.79 -38.79 14.26
N VAL A 211 -25.20 -40.05 14.32
CA VAL A 211 -24.49 -41.14 13.65
C VAL A 211 -24.54 -40.97 12.13
N GLU A 212 -25.60 -40.41 11.56
CA GLU A 212 -25.74 -40.22 10.12
C GLU A 212 -24.74 -39.20 9.58
N SER A 213 -24.67 -38.03 10.21
CA SER A 213 -23.67 -36.99 9.96
C SER A 213 -22.24 -37.51 10.10
N PHE A 214 -21.98 -38.36 11.10
CA PHE A 214 -20.66 -38.98 11.27
C PHE A 214 -20.33 -39.95 10.12
N MET A 215 -21.30 -40.75 9.66
CA MET A 215 -21.11 -41.68 8.55
C MET A 215 -20.81 -40.96 7.24
N ILE A 216 -21.38 -39.78 7.02
CA ILE A 216 -21.07 -38.90 5.89
C ILE A 216 -19.61 -38.45 5.95
N GLN A 217 -19.18 -37.88 7.07
CA GLN A 217 -17.79 -37.46 7.26
C GLN A 217 -16.79 -38.62 7.10
N LEU A 218 -17.15 -39.82 7.59
CA LEU A 218 -16.36 -41.02 7.42
C LEU A 218 -16.23 -41.47 5.96
N ALA A 219 -17.30 -41.33 5.15
CA ALA A 219 -17.24 -41.62 3.72
C ALA A 219 -16.24 -40.67 3.02
N CYS A 220 -16.29 -39.38 3.33
CA CYS A 220 -15.33 -38.40 2.80
C CYS A 220 -13.88 -38.72 3.20
N ILE A 221 -13.63 -39.11 4.45
CA ILE A 221 -12.29 -39.48 4.94
C ILE A 221 -11.79 -40.76 4.25
N LYS A 222 -12.66 -41.76 4.04
CA LYS A 222 -12.32 -42.98 3.29
C LYS A 222 -11.90 -42.64 1.86
N HIS A 223 -12.63 -41.73 1.21
CA HIS A 223 -12.26 -41.23 -0.12
C HIS A 223 -10.92 -40.49 -0.08
N TRP A 224 -10.67 -39.65 0.93
CA TRP A 224 -9.40 -38.94 1.10
C TRP A 224 -8.20 -39.88 1.22
N CYS A 225 -8.36 -40.98 1.95
CA CYS A 225 -7.31 -41.97 2.16
C CYS A 225 -7.11 -42.91 0.95
N ALA A 226 -8.08 -42.98 0.03
CA ALA A 226 -8.00 -43.88 -1.12
C ALA A 226 -6.90 -43.44 -2.11
N PRO A 227 -6.25 -44.40 -2.80
CA PRO A 227 -5.31 -44.13 -3.87
C PRO A 227 -5.81 -43.11 -4.90
N GLY A 228 -5.03 -42.05 -5.11
CA GLY A 228 -5.50 -40.88 -5.84
C GLY A 228 -5.41 -40.91 -7.35
N VAL A 229 -6.23 -40.06 -7.97
CA VAL A 229 -6.15 -39.66 -9.38
C VAL A 229 -5.35 -38.37 -9.47
N ARG A 230 -4.35 -38.34 -10.37
CA ARG A 230 -3.56 -37.11 -10.65
C ARG A 230 -4.51 -35.96 -11.00
N ASN A 231 -4.27 -34.77 -10.43
CA ASN A 231 -5.05 -33.53 -10.56
C ASN A 231 -6.35 -33.41 -9.73
N LYS A 232 -6.82 -34.46 -9.04
CA LYS A 232 -7.97 -34.36 -8.12
C LYS A 232 -7.59 -34.47 -6.64
N HIS A 233 -6.40 -34.96 -6.35
CA HIS A 233 -5.93 -35.22 -5.00
C HIS A 233 -4.90 -34.15 -4.60
N SER A 234 -5.03 -33.61 -3.38
CA SER A 234 -4.11 -32.62 -2.83
C SER A 234 -2.64 -33.06 -2.89
N TYR A 235 -2.33 -34.36 -2.73
CA TYR A 235 -0.96 -34.89 -2.71
C TYR A 235 -0.11 -34.43 -3.89
N TYR A 236 -0.68 -34.46 -5.10
CA TYR A 236 0.01 -34.10 -6.34
C TYR A 236 -0.05 -32.60 -6.66
N ARG A 237 -0.78 -31.83 -5.86
CA ARG A 237 -1.06 -30.41 -6.09
C ARG A 237 -0.52 -29.53 -4.96
N LEU A 238 0.17 -30.10 -3.97
CA LEU A 238 0.72 -29.37 -2.84
C LEU A 238 1.61 -28.19 -3.28
N GLY A 239 2.35 -28.35 -4.38
CA GLY A 239 3.19 -27.29 -4.97
C GLY A 239 2.42 -26.05 -5.46
N GLU A 240 1.11 -26.17 -5.67
CA GLU A 240 0.24 -25.05 -6.05
C GLU A 240 -0.11 -24.16 -4.85
N LEU A 241 0.06 -24.66 -3.61
CA LEU A 241 -0.12 -23.90 -2.38
C LEU A 241 1.10 -23.00 -2.13
N THR A 242 1.13 -21.86 -2.81
CA THR A 242 2.25 -20.91 -2.78
C THR A 242 2.19 -19.89 -1.65
N MET A 243 1.05 -19.76 -0.96
CA MET A 243 0.91 -18.92 0.22
C MET A 243 1.64 -19.52 1.44
N PRO A 244 1.94 -18.73 2.49
CA PRO A 244 2.46 -19.28 3.73
C PRO A 244 1.50 -20.31 4.35
N VAL A 245 2.02 -21.51 4.64
CA VAL A 245 1.26 -22.61 5.27
C VAL A 245 1.88 -23.01 6.59
N LEU A 246 1.08 -23.07 7.66
CA LEU A 246 1.48 -23.60 8.96
C LEU A 246 0.76 -24.92 9.21
N VAL A 247 1.51 -26.00 9.40
CA VAL A 247 1.00 -27.31 9.82
C VAL A 247 1.31 -27.51 11.30
N MET A 248 0.31 -27.87 12.10
CA MET A 248 0.46 -28.20 13.52
C MET A 248 -0.11 -29.58 13.81
N THR A 249 0.66 -30.43 14.48
CA THR A 249 0.20 -31.77 14.87
C THR A 249 0.81 -32.20 16.20
N GLY A 250 0.23 -33.19 16.85
CA GLY A 250 0.84 -33.85 18.01
C GLY A 250 1.91 -34.85 17.56
N ASP A 251 2.81 -35.24 18.46
CA ASP A 251 3.78 -36.32 18.22
C ASP A 251 3.16 -37.72 18.28
N ASP A 252 1.93 -37.83 18.81
CA ASP A 252 1.21 -39.08 19.05
C ASP A 252 -0.25 -38.98 18.56
N ASP A 253 -0.42 -38.50 17.33
CA ASP A 253 -1.72 -38.39 16.67
C ASP A 253 -2.14 -39.74 16.07
N TYR A 254 -3.15 -40.38 16.66
CA TYR A 254 -3.64 -41.69 16.22
C TYR A 254 -4.71 -41.61 15.12
N LEU A 255 -5.34 -40.45 14.91
CA LEU A 255 -6.38 -40.26 13.90
C LEU A 255 -5.76 -39.83 12.56
N VAL A 256 -4.77 -38.94 12.63
CA VAL A 256 -3.99 -38.49 11.47
C VAL A 256 -2.51 -38.63 11.82
N PRO A 257 -1.90 -39.80 11.56
CA PRO A 257 -0.54 -40.10 12.00
C PRO A 257 0.48 -39.02 11.63
N THR A 258 1.21 -38.53 12.64
CA THR A 258 2.23 -37.48 12.55
C THR A 258 3.21 -37.64 11.38
N PRO A 259 3.69 -38.85 11.03
CA PRO A 259 4.58 -39.02 9.88
C PRO A 259 4.00 -38.50 8.56
N ARG A 260 2.67 -38.44 8.40
CA ARG A 260 2.03 -37.95 7.18
C ARG A 260 2.15 -36.43 7.01
N SER A 261 2.33 -35.68 8.09
CA SER A 261 2.50 -34.23 8.01
C SER A 261 3.84 -33.81 7.37
N TYR A 262 4.84 -34.69 7.32
CA TYR A 262 6.10 -34.43 6.60
C TYR A 262 5.90 -34.35 5.08
N GLU A 263 4.90 -35.04 4.53
CA GLU A 263 4.57 -34.93 3.11
C GLU A 263 3.98 -33.55 2.76
N LEU A 264 3.27 -32.91 3.70
CA LEU A 264 2.83 -31.53 3.55
C LEU A 264 4.02 -30.58 3.60
N LEU A 265 4.97 -30.81 4.51
CA LEU A 265 6.20 -30.02 4.63
C LEU A 265 7.05 -30.09 3.34
N ASP A 266 7.17 -31.28 2.76
CA ASP A 266 7.94 -31.53 1.54
C ASP A 266 7.23 -30.97 0.29
N GLY A 267 5.93 -31.20 0.16
CA GLY A 267 5.18 -30.84 -1.05
C GLY A 267 4.77 -29.38 -1.17
N ILE A 268 4.74 -28.62 -0.06
CA ILE A 268 4.28 -27.22 -0.04
C ILE A 268 5.50 -26.29 0.10
N PRO A 269 5.79 -25.40 -0.88
CA PRO A 269 7.02 -24.61 -0.90
C PRO A 269 7.26 -23.71 0.32
N ASN A 270 6.19 -23.14 0.89
CA ASN A 270 6.24 -22.18 2.00
C ASN A 270 5.64 -22.76 3.29
N CYS A 271 5.93 -24.04 3.56
CA CYS A 271 5.38 -24.76 4.71
C CYS A 271 6.28 -24.70 5.94
N MET A 272 5.66 -24.45 7.10
CA MET A 272 6.26 -24.66 8.41
C MET A 272 5.50 -25.76 9.14
N LEU A 273 6.20 -26.80 9.60
CA LEU A 273 5.63 -27.89 10.40
C LEU A 273 6.03 -27.75 11.87
N VAL A 274 5.04 -27.75 12.76
CA VAL A 274 5.24 -27.79 14.21
C VAL A 274 4.63 -29.06 14.78
N ILE A 275 5.46 -29.86 15.44
CA ILE A 275 5.05 -31.08 16.14
C ILE A 275 5.11 -30.80 17.64
N TRP A 276 3.96 -30.88 18.30
CA TRP A 276 3.84 -30.67 19.74
C TRP A 276 4.23 -31.96 20.49
N PRO A 277 5.23 -31.92 21.37
CA PRO A 277 5.64 -33.09 22.13
C PRO A 277 4.54 -33.49 23.12
N ARG A 278 4.36 -34.79 23.33
CA ARG A 278 3.35 -35.37 24.21
C ARG A 278 1.91 -34.90 23.89
N ALA A 279 1.58 -34.75 22.62
CA ALA A 279 0.24 -34.37 22.18
C ALA A 279 -0.38 -35.40 21.22
N GLY A 280 -1.70 -35.53 21.31
CA GLY A 280 -2.52 -36.25 20.34
C GLY A 280 -3.07 -35.35 19.24
N HIS A 281 -4.14 -35.81 18.59
CA HIS A 281 -4.82 -35.11 17.50
C HIS A 281 -5.28 -33.68 17.87
N ALA A 282 -5.82 -33.51 19.09
CA ALA A 282 -6.22 -32.22 19.67
C ALA A 282 -5.04 -31.43 20.28
N SER A 283 -3.87 -31.47 19.64
CA SER A 283 -2.71 -30.66 20.03
C SER A 283 -3.05 -29.18 20.19
N ILE A 284 -3.94 -28.64 19.34
CA ILE A 284 -4.46 -27.27 19.44
C ILE A 284 -5.23 -26.97 20.74
N TRP A 285 -5.83 -27.96 21.39
CA TRP A 285 -6.49 -27.82 22.69
C TRP A 285 -5.56 -28.11 23.86
N GLN A 286 -4.68 -29.10 23.70
CA GLN A 286 -3.66 -29.45 24.71
C GLN A 286 -2.68 -28.29 24.97
N TYR A 287 -2.36 -27.54 23.92
CA TYR A 287 -1.39 -26.45 23.93
C TYR A 287 -2.00 -25.13 23.44
N ALA A 288 -3.27 -24.86 23.77
CA ALA A 288 -4.04 -23.71 23.24
C ALA A 288 -3.31 -22.36 23.36
N GLU A 289 -2.72 -22.06 24.52
CA GLU A 289 -1.97 -20.81 24.73
C GLU A 289 -0.66 -20.77 23.94
N ASN A 290 0.06 -21.90 23.85
CA ASN A 290 1.28 -22.00 23.04
C ASN A 290 0.99 -21.91 21.55
N CYS A 291 -0.12 -22.49 21.08
CA CYS A 291 -0.61 -22.35 19.71
C CYS A 291 -0.95 -20.89 19.41
N LEU A 292 -1.58 -20.17 20.34
CA LEU A 292 -1.82 -18.73 20.20
C LEU A 292 -0.51 -17.92 20.13
N LEU A 293 0.46 -18.24 20.99
CA LEU A 293 1.78 -17.62 20.95
C LEU A 293 2.48 -17.91 19.62
N LEU A 294 2.44 -19.15 19.14
CA LEU A 294 3.00 -19.54 17.85
C LEU A 294 2.31 -18.82 16.70
N LEU A 295 0.98 -18.69 16.69
CA LEU A 295 0.27 -17.92 15.66
C LEU A 295 0.63 -16.43 15.70
N ALA A 296 0.86 -15.88 16.89
CA ALA A 296 1.35 -14.51 17.05
C ALA A 296 2.82 -14.36 16.59
N VAL A 297 3.67 -15.36 16.85
CA VAL A 297 5.11 -15.35 16.56
C VAL A 297 5.43 -15.76 15.11
N ALA A 298 4.67 -16.68 14.50
CA ALA A 298 4.74 -16.99 13.07
C ALA A 298 4.33 -15.79 12.22
N ALA A 299 3.42 -14.94 12.74
CA ALA A 299 3.15 -13.63 12.14
C ALA A 299 4.34 -12.64 12.26
N VAL A 300 5.28 -12.89 13.18
CA VAL A 300 6.54 -12.14 13.38
C VAL A 300 7.69 -12.73 12.54
N PHE A 301 7.77 -14.04 12.37
CA PHE A 301 8.80 -14.70 11.53
C PHE A 301 8.55 -14.57 10.01
N ALA A 302 7.37 -14.10 9.59
CA ALA A 302 7.07 -13.81 8.19
C ALA A 302 7.42 -12.36 7.76
N LYS A 303 8.35 -11.66 8.44
CA LYS A 303 8.74 -10.27 8.10
C LYS A 303 10.26 -10.12 8.08
N GLU A 304 10.86 -10.35 6.91
CA GLU A 304 12.23 -9.92 6.66
C GLU A 304 12.31 -8.39 6.84
N THR A 305 13.31 -7.93 7.60
CA THR A 305 13.58 -6.50 7.76
C THR A 305 14.71 -6.11 6.82
N ARG A 306 14.41 -5.34 5.78
CA ARG A 306 15.42 -4.79 4.87
C ARG A 306 16.01 -3.52 5.47
N ARG A 307 17.33 -3.54 5.66
CA ARG A 307 18.08 -2.44 6.28
C ARG A 307 18.85 -1.64 5.25
N TYR A 308 18.76 -0.32 5.35
CA TYR A 308 19.48 0.62 4.52
C TYR A 308 20.25 1.61 5.38
N ASN A 309 21.46 1.98 4.93
CA ASN A 309 22.24 3.07 5.52
C ASN A 309 22.27 4.23 4.52
N LEU A 310 21.83 5.41 4.96
CA LEU A 310 21.74 6.63 4.17
C LEU A 310 22.59 7.72 4.85
N THR A 311 23.71 8.09 4.24
CA THR A 311 24.57 9.18 4.72
C THR A 311 24.24 10.45 3.96
N LEU A 312 23.78 11.47 4.68
CA LEU A 312 23.44 12.77 4.11
C LEU A 312 24.69 13.64 4.07
N THR A 313 25.09 14.09 2.89
CA THR A 313 26.27 14.92 2.68
C THR A 313 25.95 16.07 1.72
N TYR A 314 26.85 17.05 1.65
CA TYR A 314 26.78 18.10 0.65
C TYR A 314 28.11 18.14 -0.10
N ALA A 315 28.06 18.39 -1.41
CA ALA A 315 29.27 18.57 -2.21
C ALA A 315 29.09 19.68 -3.24
N TRP A 316 30.22 20.24 -3.68
CA TRP A 316 30.23 21.11 -4.84
C TRP A 316 30.17 20.27 -6.12
N ASN A 317 29.03 20.27 -6.80
CA ASN A 317 28.89 19.56 -8.07
C ASN A 317 29.45 20.44 -9.20
N LYS A 318 30.68 20.18 -9.65
CA LYS A 318 31.35 20.97 -10.70
C LYS A 318 30.64 20.93 -12.06
N GLN A 319 29.93 19.85 -12.38
CA GLN A 319 29.18 19.73 -13.63
C GLN A 319 27.71 20.14 -13.49
N GLY A 320 27.22 20.39 -12.27
CA GLY A 320 25.80 20.66 -12.01
C GLY A 320 24.88 19.51 -12.45
N ALA A 321 23.61 19.56 -12.07
CA ALA A 321 22.62 18.74 -12.78
C ALA A 321 22.33 19.30 -14.18
N ASP A 322 22.55 20.61 -14.33
CA ASP A 322 22.24 21.46 -15.49
C ASP A 322 23.48 22.03 -16.19
N GLY A 323 24.70 21.57 -15.89
CA GLY A 323 25.92 22.18 -16.42
C GLY A 323 26.43 23.40 -15.62
N HIS A 324 25.65 23.94 -14.69
CA HIS A 324 26.06 25.05 -13.83
C HIS A 324 26.52 24.53 -12.47
N GLY A 325 27.77 24.81 -12.10
CA GLY A 325 28.32 24.33 -10.83
C GLY A 325 27.67 24.98 -9.61
N ARG A 326 27.11 24.17 -8.70
CA ARG A 326 26.51 24.64 -7.44
C ARG A 326 26.63 23.61 -6.30
N PRO A 327 26.49 24.02 -5.02
CA PRO A 327 26.34 23.08 -3.90
C PRO A 327 25.10 22.20 -4.09
N THR A 328 25.21 20.91 -3.76
CA THR A 328 24.14 19.93 -3.93
C THR A 328 24.12 18.97 -2.74
N TYR A 329 22.92 18.64 -2.25
CA TYR A 329 22.72 17.61 -1.24
C TYR A 329 22.76 16.23 -1.86
N LEU A 330 23.48 15.32 -1.21
CA LEU A 330 23.74 13.97 -1.67
C LEU A 330 23.31 12.96 -0.60
N ILE A 331 22.87 11.80 -1.06
CA ILE A 331 22.54 10.65 -0.21
C ILE A 331 23.44 9.50 -0.67
N ASN A 332 24.32 9.05 0.22
CA ASN A 332 25.39 8.09 -0.10
C ASN A 332 26.32 8.57 -1.24
N GLY A 333 26.56 9.88 -1.31
CA GLY A 333 27.47 10.48 -2.29
C GLY A 333 26.86 10.75 -3.68
N ASP A 334 25.56 10.49 -3.88
CA ASP A 334 24.88 10.72 -5.15
C ASP A 334 23.57 11.50 -5.02
N THR A 335 23.10 12.08 -6.13
CA THR A 335 21.75 12.60 -6.29
C THR A 335 21.20 12.28 -7.70
N PRO A 336 20.04 11.62 -7.82
CA PRO A 336 19.25 11.08 -6.72
C PRO A 336 19.98 10.04 -5.87
N GLY A 337 19.53 9.88 -4.62
CA GLY A 337 20.00 8.83 -3.74
C GLY A 337 19.66 7.43 -4.27
N PRO A 338 20.20 6.37 -3.63
CA PRO A 338 20.00 4.99 -4.05
C PRO A 338 18.51 4.62 -4.15
N VAL A 339 18.18 3.74 -5.10
CA VAL A 339 16.87 3.09 -5.12
C VAL A 339 16.77 2.18 -3.90
N LEU A 340 15.76 2.41 -3.07
CA LEU A 340 15.44 1.51 -1.97
C LEU A 340 14.37 0.55 -2.44
N THR A 341 14.56 -0.74 -2.21
CA THR A 341 13.61 -1.79 -2.61
C THR A 341 13.15 -2.58 -1.41
N VAL A 342 11.84 -2.85 -1.32
CA VAL A 342 11.25 -3.70 -0.28
C VAL A 342 10.08 -4.48 -0.84
N GLU A 343 9.86 -5.71 -0.40
CA GLU A 343 8.68 -6.47 -0.82
C GLU A 343 7.44 -5.96 -0.07
N GLU A 344 6.28 -6.05 -0.72
CA GLU A 344 5.02 -5.74 -0.07
C GLU A 344 4.84 -6.59 1.22
N GLY A 345 4.77 -5.92 2.38
CA GLY A 345 4.59 -6.55 3.68
C GLY A 345 5.87 -6.81 4.48
N GLU A 346 7.06 -6.66 3.88
CA GLU A 346 8.33 -6.62 4.60
C GLU A 346 8.53 -5.29 5.34
N THR A 347 9.36 -5.27 6.37
CA THR A 347 9.70 -4.03 7.07
C THR A 347 10.92 -3.39 6.43
N LEU A 348 10.84 -2.09 6.11
CA LEU A 348 11.99 -1.28 5.75
C LEU A 348 12.50 -0.56 7.01
N GLU A 349 13.80 -0.66 7.26
CA GLU A 349 14.50 0.10 8.30
C GLU A 349 15.65 0.89 7.64
N ALA A 350 15.62 2.21 7.76
CA ALA A 350 16.61 3.10 7.17
C ALA A 350 17.33 3.90 8.26
N PHE A 351 18.61 3.61 8.45
CA PHE A 351 19.51 4.37 9.28
C PHE A 351 20.00 5.60 8.49
N VAL A 352 19.58 6.78 8.91
CA VAL A 352 19.96 8.07 8.31
C VAL A 352 21.01 8.74 9.18
N ASP A 353 22.20 8.93 8.64
CA ASP A 353 23.32 9.63 9.26
C ASP A 353 23.45 11.04 8.70
N ASN A 354 23.25 12.07 9.53
CA ASN A 354 23.30 13.46 9.11
C ASN A 354 24.73 14.02 9.19
N GLN A 355 25.47 14.00 8.08
CA GLN A 355 26.81 14.59 8.00
C GLN A 355 26.80 16.02 7.42
N LEU A 356 25.62 16.62 7.28
CA LEU A 356 25.44 18.01 6.87
C LEU A 356 25.83 18.98 7.99
N PRO A 357 26.18 20.24 7.67
CA PRO A 357 26.36 21.29 8.66
C PRO A 357 25.05 21.89 9.17
N ILE A 358 23.90 21.35 8.75
CA ILE A 358 22.55 21.81 9.10
C ILE A 358 21.69 20.62 9.52
N GLU A 359 20.57 20.89 10.18
CA GLU A 359 19.59 19.90 10.55
C GLU A 359 18.92 19.27 9.32
N SER A 360 18.44 18.02 9.46
CA SER A 360 17.77 17.34 8.36
C SER A 360 16.75 16.29 8.81
N THR A 361 15.82 15.97 7.92
CA THR A 361 14.89 14.85 8.07
C THR A 361 14.62 14.23 6.70
N ILE A 362 14.27 12.94 6.68
CA ILE A 362 13.82 12.24 5.48
C ILE A 362 12.33 11.88 5.65
N HIS A 363 11.51 12.38 4.72
CA HIS A 363 10.12 11.98 4.58
C HIS A 363 9.97 10.88 3.51
N TRP A 364 9.03 9.98 3.74
CA TRP A 364 8.73 8.82 2.91
C TRP A 364 7.44 9.08 2.14
N HIS A 365 7.57 9.73 0.99
CA HIS A 365 6.44 10.32 0.26
C HIS A 365 5.43 9.27 -0.16
N GLY A 366 4.20 9.43 0.31
CA GLY A 366 3.07 8.53 0.03
C GLY A 366 3.05 7.25 0.88
N ILE A 367 4.00 7.03 1.80
CA ILE A 367 4.06 5.85 2.68
C ILE A 367 3.15 6.01 3.90
N TYR A 368 2.48 4.92 4.28
CA TYR A 368 1.58 4.86 5.42
C TYR A 368 2.36 4.59 6.71
N GLN A 369 2.37 5.54 7.65
CA GLN A 369 3.09 5.39 8.93
C GLN A 369 2.19 4.78 10.01
N LYS A 370 1.56 3.63 9.73
CA LYS A 370 0.47 3.05 10.55
C LYS A 370 0.85 2.75 11.99
N ASN A 371 2.03 2.16 12.19
CA ASN A 371 2.45 1.61 13.50
C ASN A 371 3.38 2.56 14.25
N GLU A 372 4.19 3.33 13.53
CA GLU A 372 5.23 4.20 14.08
C GLU A 372 5.13 5.60 13.44
N PRO A 373 4.06 6.38 13.74
CA PRO A 373 3.75 7.65 13.06
C PRO A 373 4.83 8.73 13.23
N TRP A 374 5.69 8.61 14.24
CA TRP A 374 6.88 9.45 14.41
C TRP A 374 7.94 9.27 13.32
N ASN A 375 7.86 8.23 12.49
CA ASN A 375 8.78 7.98 11.37
C ASN A 375 8.34 8.65 10.06
N ASP A 376 7.32 9.51 10.08
CA ASP A 376 6.90 10.25 8.87
C ASP A 376 7.96 11.24 8.37
N GLY A 377 8.89 11.70 9.21
CA GLY A 377 9.98 12.55 8.74
C GLY A 377 9.67 14.04 8.64
N VAL A 378 8.60 14.52 9.28
CA VAL A 378 8.17 15.92 9.20
C VAL A 378 8.58 16.67 10.47
N PRO A 379 9.60 17.54 10.40
CA PRO A 379 10.12 18.25 11.56
C PRO A 379 9.05 19.19 12.12
N GLY A 380 8.90 19.23 13.45
CA GLY A 380 7.88 20.04 14.12
C GLY A 380 6.46 19.47 14.07
N VAL A 381 6.23 18.40 13.31
CA VAL A 381 4.94 17.70 13.24
C VAL A 381 5.05 16.32 13.86
N THR A 382 5.88 15.45 13.29
CA THR A 382 5.99 14.04 13.71
C THR A 382 7.30 13.72 14.41
N GLN A 383 8.34 14.54 14.26
CA GLN A 383 9.62 14.35 14.95
C GLN A 383 10.43 15.64 15.10
N TRP A 384 11.45 15.60 15.95
CA TRP A 384 12.54 16.58 15.91
C TRP A 384 13.35 16.44 14.62
N ALA A 385 13.97 17.53 14.18
CA ALA A 385 14.99 17.45 13.13
C ALA A 385 16.22 16.69 13.66
N THR A 386 16.94 16.01 12.76
CA THR A 386 18.19 15.33 13.12
C THR A 386 19.32 16.34 13.07
N GLU A 387 19.97 16.59 14.20
CA GLU A 387 21.06 17.55 14.34
C GLU A 387 22.28 17.20 13.47
N PRO A 388 23.14 18.17 13.13
CA PRO A 388 24.43 17.90 12.50
C PRO A 388 25.25 16.87 13.29
N ARG A 389 25.78 15.87 12.58
CA ARG A 389 26.54 14.73 13.13
C ARG A 389 25.74 13.78 14.03
N ASP A 390 24.41 13.89 14.05
CA ASP A 390 23.52 12.91 14.68
C ASP A 390 22.88 11.99 13.63
N ASN A 391 22.16 10.98 14.07
CA ASN A 391 21.49 10.00 13.23
C ASN A 391 20.04 9.76 13.66
N TYR A 392 19.25 9.18 12.76
CA TYR A 392 17.88 8.74 13.02
C TYR A 392 17.59 7.46 12.26
N THR A 393 16.98 6.47 12.93
CA THR A 393 16.52 5.24 12.27
C THR A 393 15.02 5.32 12.01
N TYR A 394 14.65 5.34 10.74
CA TYR A 394 13.26 5.26 10.29
C TYR A 394 12.86 3.80 10.12
N ARG A 395 11.64 3.45 10.51
CA ARG A 395 11.12 2.10 10.34
C ARG A 395 9.64 2.11 9.97
N PHE A 396 9.28 1.38 8.92
CA PHE A 396 7.88 1.21 8.52
C PHE A 396 7.67 -0.09 7.76
N THR A 397 6.40 -0.51 7.68
CA THR A 397 5.97 -1.66 6.85
C THR A 397 4.91 -1.15 5.88
N PRO A 398 5.13 -1.21 4.55
CA PRO A 398 4.19 -0.72 3.55
C PRO A 398 3.00 -1.68 3.39
N GLU A 399 2.14 -1.77 4.41
CA GLU A 399 1.02 -2.70 4.42
C GLU A 399 -0.11 -2.23 3.49
N GLY A 400 -0.34 -2.99 2.42
CA GLY A 400 -1.35 -2.69 1.41
C GLY A 400 -0.90 -1.68 0.36
N GLN A 401 0.39 -1.32 0.36
CA GLN A 401 1.05 -0.42 -0.58
C GLN A 401 2.06 -1.19 -1.43
N TYR A 402 2.23 -0.76 -2.67
CA TYR A 402 3.13 -1.37 -3.64
C TYR A 402 3.41 -0.36 -4.76
N GLY A 403 4.36 -0.65 -5.65
CA GLY A 403 4.70 0.22 -6.77
C GLY A 403 5.68 1.35 -6.41
N SER A 404 5.59 2.46 -7.14
CA SER A 404 6.59 3.53 -7.11
C SER A 404 6.29 4.63 -6.09
N TYR A 405 7.25 4.85 -5.20
CA TYR A 405 7.30 5.91 -4.21
C TYR A 405 8.69 6.56 -4.23
N PHE A 406 8.94 7.50 -3.33
CA PHE A 406 10.24 8.13 -3.16
C PHE A 406 10.41 8.66 -1.75
N TYR A 407 11.64 8.94 -1.38
CA TYR A 407 12.00 9.58 -0.13
C TYR A 407 12.71 10.89 -0.42
N HIS A 408 12.55 11.89 0.45
CA HIS A 408 13.18 13.20 0.24
C HIS A 408 13.38 13.98 1.54
N GLY A 409 14.28 14.95 1.49
CA GLY A 409 14.49 15.93 2.55
C GLY A 409 13.20 16.69 2.87
N HIS A 410 12.79 16.75 4.13
CA HIS A 410 11.60 17.51 4.52
C HIS A 410 11.91 18.73 5.40
N PHE A 411 13.17 18.89 5.80
CA PHE A 411 13.71 20.09 6.43
C PHE A 411 14.11 21.13 5.38
N GLY A 412 13.74 22.40 5.57
CA GLY A 412 14.09 23.45 4.61
C GLY A 412 13.63 23.13 3.18
N PRO A 413 14.29 23.68 2.15
CA PRO A 413 14.05 23.35 0.76
C PRO A 413 14.97 22.23 0.23
N ALA A 414 15.60 21.44 1.09
CA ALA A 414 16.68 20.51 0.73
C ALA A 414 16.32 19.50 -0.38
N PHE A 415 15.05 19.08 -0.49
CA PHE A 415 14.59 18.20 -1.58
C PHE A 415 14.79 18.81 -2.98
N SER A 416 14.67 20.13 -3.11
CA SER A 416 14.86 20.83 -4.39
C SER A 416 16.35 20.91 -4.76
N ASP A 417 17.22 20.75 -3.78
CA ASP A 417 18.67 20.84 -3.91
C ASP A 417 19.36 19.46 -3.92
N GLY A 418 18.61 18.39 -4.19
CA GLY A 418 19.14 17.07 -4.49
C GLY A 418 18.87 16.00 -3.42
N GLN A 419 18.37 16.36 -2.24
CA GLN A 419 18.10 15.38 -1.17
C GLN A 419 16.82 14.57 -1.46
N ARG A 420 16.90 13.58 -2.36
CA ARG A 420 15.77 12.73 -2.76
C ARG A 420 16.25 11.43 -3.41
N GLY A 421 15.46 10.37 -3.35
CA GLY A 421 15.75 9.11 -4.06
C GLY A 421 14.52 8.21 -4.22
N PRO A 422 14.55 7.22 -5.13
CA PRO A 422 13.39 6.36 -5.41
C PRO A 422 13.17 5.30 -4.33
N LEU A 423 11.91 4.96 -4.08
CA LEU A 423 11.50 3.82 -3.26
C LEU A 423 10.58 2.92 -4.08
N TRP A 424 11.00 1.68 -4.31
CA TRP A 424 10.24 0.66 -5.01
C TRP A 424 9.71 -0.36 -4.01
N ILE A 425 8.39 -0.48 -3.94
CA ILE A 425 7.75 -1.54 -3.17
C ILE A 425 7.32 -2.61 -4.17
N VAL A 426 8.03 -3.73 -4.19
CA VAL A 426 7.76 -4.82 -5.13
C VAL A 426 6.35 -5.35 -4.85
N PRO A 427 5.41 -5.25 -5.80
CA PRO A 427 4.06 -5.72 -5.55
C PRO A 427 4.04 -7.24 -5.52
N ALA A 428 3.38 -7.82 -4.51
CA ALA A 428 3.38 -9.27 -4.33
C ALA A 428 2.90 -10.04 -5.58
N ALA A 429 3.39 -11.27 -5.77
CA ALA A 429 3.06 -12.07 -6.95
C ALA A 429 1.55 -12.28 -7.17
N TRP A 430 0.77 -12.39 -6.08
CA TRP A 430 -0.68 -12.56 -6.09
C TRP A 430 -1.46 -11.28 -6.44
N ARG A 431 -0.82 -10.10 -6.43
CA ARG A 431 -1.49 -8.85 -6.75
C ARG A 431 -1.97 -8.87 -8.22
N PRO A 432 -3.28 -8.63 -8.49
CA PRO A 432 -3.80 -8.59 -9.85
C PRO A 432 -3.14 -7.48 -10.67
N ARG A 433 -2.90 -7.73 -11.96
CA ARG A 433 -2.32 -6.74 -12.88
C ARG A 433 -3.13 -6.55 -14.14
N PRO A 434 -3.14 -5.33 -14.69
CA PRO A 434 -4.03 -4.99 -15.79
C PRO A 434 -3.50 -5.41 -17.16
N TYR A 435 -2.49 -6.29 -17.24
CA TYR A 435 -1.79 -6.59 -18.50
C TYR A 435 -2.67 -7.29 -19.55
N HIS A 436 -3.68 -8.04 -19.13
CA HIS A 436 -4.70 -8.61 -20.03
C HIS A 436 -5.61 -7.53 -20.65
N LEU A 437 -5.64 -6.30 -20.11
CA LEU A 437 -6.31 -5.17 -20.74
C LEU A 437 -5.43 -4.50 -21.82
N ILE A 438 -4.15 -4.90 -21.92
CA ILE A 438 -3.18 -4.36 -22.86
C ILE A 438 -2.95 -5.33 -24.04
N SER A 439 -2.84 -6.64 -23.76
CA SER A 439 -2.62 -7.68 -24.78
C SER A 439 -3.22 -9.01 -24.32
N ASP A 440 -3.79 -9.76 -25.25
CA ASP A 440 -4.27 -11.15 -25.05
C ASP A 440 -3.17 -12.19 -25.31
N ASP A 441 -1.98 -11.77 -25.75
CA ASP A 441 -0.84 -12.66 -26.02
C ASP A 441 -0.08 -12.97 -24.72
N ASP A 442 -0.01 -14.25 -24.36
CA ASP A 442 0.71 -14.74 -23.19
C ASP A 442 2.21 -14.36 -23.20
N GLN A 443 2.84 -14.24 -24.38
CA GLN A 443 4.22 -13.76 -24.49
C GLN A 443 4.33 -12.29 -24.07
N ASP A 444 3.44 -11.44 -24.57
CA ASP A 444 3.38 -10.02 -24.18
C ASP A 444 3.10 -9.87 -22.68
N ILE A 445 2.19 -10.67 -22.11
CA ILE A 445 1.89 -10.65 -20.67
C ILE A 445 3.12 -11.04 -19.84
N ARG A 446 3.85 -12.10 -20.24
CA ARG A 446 5.11 -12.50 -19.57
C ARG A 446 6.19 -11.42 -19.73
N ALA A 447 6.29 -10.80 -20.89
CA ALA A 447 7.28 -9.76 -21.15
C ALA A 447 6.98 -8.48 -20.33
N MET A 448 5.72 -8.06 -20.22
CA MET A 448 5.32 -6.95 -19.34
C MET A 448 5.61 -7.24 -17.87
N ARG A 449 5.38 -8.47 -17.41
CA ARG A 449 5.78 -8.92 -16.06
C ARG A 449 7.29 -8.87 -15.86
N ALA A 450 8.06 -9.31 -16.86
CA ALA A 450 9.52 -9.27 -16.79
C ALA A 450 10.06 -7.83 -16.75
N ALA A 451 9.44 -6.91 -17.49
CA ALA A 451 9.75 -5.48 -17.49
C ALA A 451 9.47 -4.86 -16.12
N GLU A 452 8.32 -5.17 -15.50
CA GLU A 452 7.95 -4.71 -14.16
C GLU A 452 8.94 -5.17 -13.08
N ASN A 453 9.48 -6.39 -13.20
CA ASN A 453 10.50 -6.90 -12.27
C ASN A 453 11.86 -6.18 -12.41
N HIS A 454 12.06 -5.43 -13.48
CA HIS A 454 13.27 -4.64 -13.74
C HIS A 454 12.91 -3.18 -14.05
N PRO A 455 12.24 -2.46 -13.14
CA PRO A 455 11.76 -1.12 -13.42
C PRO A 455 12.92 -0.13 -13.57
N ARG A 456 12.81 0.80 -14.52
CA ARG A 456 13.71 1.95 -14.62
C ARG A 456 13.10 3.13 -13.84
N HIS A 457 13.77 3.56 -12.78
CA HIS A 457 13.31 4.67 -11.95
C HIS A 457 13.92 5.99 -12.42
N ILE A 458 13.07 6.97 -12.70
CA ILE A 458 13.46 8.27 -13.23
C ILE A 458 12.87 9.35 -12.34
N ILE A 459 13.74 10.03 -11.61
CA ILE A 459 13.39 11.26 -10.92
C ILE A 459 13.45 12.41 -11.91
N VAL A 460 12.29 13.02 -12.15
CA VAL A 460 12.16 14.22 -12.98
C VAL A 460 11.98 15.44 -12.09
N ALA A 461 12.62 16.55 -12.47
CA ALA A 461 12.52 17.78 -11.69
C ALA A 461 12.97 19.00 -12.49
N ASP A 462 12.38 20.14 -12.16
CA ASP A 462 13.02 21.43 -12.41
C ASP A 462 14.27 21.63 -11.53
N TRP A 463 15.25 22.36 -12.07
CA TRP A 463 16.53 22.63 -11.43
C TRP A 463 16.92 24.10 -11.62
N ASN A 464 17.54 24.69 -10.60
CA ASN A 464 17.98 26.08 -10.61
C ASN A 464 19.50 26.19 -10.42
N ASP A 465 20.10 27.24 -10.97
CA ASP A 465 21.55 27.49 -10.87
C ASP A 465 22.01 27.92 -9.47
N GLN A 466 21.11 28.42 -8.62
CA GLN A 466 21.39 28.77 -7.22
C GLN A 466 20.68 27.82 -6.25
N PRO A 467 21.27 27.53 -5.07
CA PRO A 467 20.58 26.82 -3.99
C PRO A 467 19.26 27.50 -3.60
N MET A 468 18.27 26.69 -3.22
CA MET A 468 16.92 27.18 -2.93
C MET A 468 16.86 28.10 -1.71
N ASP A 469 17.77 27.94 -0.74
CA ASP A 469 17.89 28.84 0.40
C ASP A 469 18.19 30.29 -0.04
N MET A 470 18.97 30.48 -1.11
CA MET A 470 19.23 31.82 -1.65
C MET A 470 17.97 32.43 -2.27
N TYR A 471 17.17 31.63 -2.99
CA TYR A 471 15.90 32.09 -3.53
C TYR A 471 14.87 32.37 -2.44
N LEU A 472 14.86 31.56 -1.37
CA LEU A 472 13.99 31.76 -0.22
C LEU A 472 14.28 33.09 0.48
N ILE A 473 15.55 33.42 0.71
CA ILE A 473 15.98 34.70 1.30
C ILE A 473 15.56 35.87 0.39
N ARG A 474 15.80 35.79 -0.93
CA ARG A 474 15.36 36.83 -1.89
C ARG A 474 13.85 36.99 -1.91
N PHE A 475 13.11 35.88 -1.89
CA PHE A 475 11.64 35.90 -1.88
C PHE A 475 11.10 36.56 -0.60
N ARG A 476 11.69 36.25 0.55
CA ARG A 476 11.34 36.86 1.84
C ARG A 476 11.65 38.36 1.86
N ASP A 477 12.88 38.75 1.52
CA ASP A 477 13.40 40.11 1.77
C ASP A 477 12.97 41.13 0.71
N THR A 478 12.78 40.70 -0.54
CA THR A 478 12.52 41.63 -1.66
C THR A 478 11.22 41.33 -2.40
N GLY A 479 10.47 40.30 -2.01
CA GLY A 479 9.32 39.80 -2.78
C GLY A 479 9.71 39.19 -4.13
N TYR A 480 10.98 38.83 -4.33
CA TYR A 480 11.48 38.22 -5.56
C TYR A 480 10.75 36.91 -5.85
N ILE A 481 10.14 36.76 -7.03
CA ILE A 481 9.47 35.49 -7.39
C ILE A 481 10.32 34.71 -8.40
N PRO A 482 10.99 33.61 -7.98
CA PRO A 482 11.61 32.68 -8.92
C PRO A 482 10.46 31.88 -9.55
N MET A 483 10.07 32.24 -10.77
CA MET A 483 9.01 31.53 -11.50
C MET A 483 9.56 30.59 -12.57
N CYS A 484 10.84 30.71 -12.87
CA CYS A 484 11.47 30.02 -13.98
C CYS A 484 12.68 29.24 -13.48
N ALA A 485 12.78 28.00 -13.95
CA ALA A 485 13.90 27.13 -13.71
C ALA A 485 15.01 27.30 -14.76
N ASN A 486 16.21 26.84 -14.45
CA ASN A 486 17.35 26.79 -15.37
C ASN A 486 17.27 25.60 -16.33
N SER A 487 16.79 24.45 -15.85
CA SER A 487 16.71 23.22 -16.62
C SER A 487 15.61 22.29 -16.09
N LEU A 488 15.20 21.35 -16.92
CA LEU A 488 14.44 20.17 -16.53
C LEU A 488 15.38 18.95 -16.61
N THR A 489 15.47 18.20 -15.52
CA THR A 489 16.45 17.13 -15.33
C THR A 489 15.77 15.77 -15.20
N LEU A 490 16.48 14.73 -15.65
CA LEU A 490 16.16 13.32 -15.46
C LEU A 490 17.30 12.69 -14.65
N ASN A 491 17.02 12.12 -13.49
CA ASN A 491 18.02 11.57 -12.57
C ASN A 491 19.22 12.52 -12.34
N GLY A 492 18.92 13.83 -12.17
CA GLY A 492 19.95 14.84 -11.94
C GLY A 492 20.78 15.18 -13.18
N ARG A 493 20.31 14.84 -14.39
CA ARG A 493 20.97 15.15 -15.67
C ARG A 493 20.03 15.90 -16.61
N GLY A 494 20.42 17.07 -17.06
CA GLY A 494 19.70 17.89 -18.05
C GLY A 494 20.57 19.08 -18.45
N GLY A 495 20.36 19.72 -19.59
CA GLY A 495 21.11 20.94 -19.96
C GLY A 495 20.22 22.18 -19.85
N THR A 496 20.79 23.34 -19.60
CA THR A 496 20.11 24.63 -19.86
C THR A 496 20.12 24.86 -21.35
N ARG A 497 18.95 25.07 -21.94
CA ARG A 497 18.79 25.43 -23.36
C ARG A 497 18.32 26.85 -23.51
N CYS A 498 18.89 27.53 -24.50
CA CYS A 498 18.49 28.88 -24.87
C CYS A 498 17.63 28.80 -26.13
N GLU A 499 16.32 28.98 -25.95
CA GLU A 499 15.34 28.87 -27.02
C GLU A 499 15.40 30.10 -27.94
N SER A 500 15.28 29.87 -29.25
CA SER A 500 15.27 30.98 -30.20
C SER A 500 13.95 31.76 -30.10
N ALA A 501 14.00 33.06 -30.41
CA ALA A 501 12.80 33.88 -30.44
C ALA A 501 11.72 33.32 -31.39
N ARG A 502 12.15 32.66 -32.47
CA ARG A 502 11.25 31.99 -33.41
C ARG A 502 10.59 30.77 -32.80
N ASP A 503 11.33 29.87 -32.16
CA ASP A 503 10.78 28.66 -31.55
C ASP A 503 9.79 29.00 -30.43
N LEU A 504 10.11 30.03 -29.64
CA LEU A 504 9.21 30.57 -28.65
C LEU A 504 7.94 31.14 -29.30
N GLN A 505 8.07 31.95 -30.36
CA GLN A 505 6.92 32.52 -31.05
C GLN A 505 6.02 31.44 -31.67
N ASP A 506 6.61 30.46 -32.35
CA ASP A 506 5.92 29.34 -32.99
C ASP A 506 5.18 28.48 -31.94
N ALA A 507 5.67 28.41 -30.70
CA ALA A 507 5.02 27.75 -29.58
C ALA A 507 3.96 28.61 -28.84
N GLY A 508 3.63 29.82 -29.34
CA GLY A 508 2.69 30.76 -28.70
C GLY A 508 3.30 31.55 -27.54
N GLY A 509 4.62 31.68 -27.53
CA GLY A 509 5.46 32.11 -26.42
C GLY A 509 5.76 33.61 -26.33
N LEU A 510 5.05 34.50 -27.05
CA LEU A 510 5.36 35.93 -27.14
C LEU A 510 5.66 36.60 -25.78
N GLY A 511 6.70 37.45 -25.76
CA GLY A 511 7.12 38.20 -24.56
C GLY A 511 8.00 37.44 -23.57
N ARG A 512 8.52 36.27 -23.95
CA ARG A 512 9.47 35.47 -23.16
C ARG A 512 10.91 35.75 -23.59
N ASN A 513 11.86 35.64 -22.66
CA ASN A 513 13.29 35.69 -22.97
C ASN A 513 13.79 34.33 -23.51
N GLU A 514 15.09 34.24 -23.80
CA GLU A 514 15.75 33.03 -24.33
C GLU A 514 15.66 31.81 -23.38
N ARG A 515 15.40 32.00 -22.08
CA ARG A 515 15.10 30.90 -21.14
C ARG A 515 13.63 30.41 -21.23
N GLY A 516 12.87 30.94 -22.19
CA GLY A 516 11.44 30.80 -22.31
C GLY A 516 10.66 31.38 -21.13
N CYS A 517 11.25 32.27 -20.35
CA CYS A 517 10.69 32.80 -19.11
C CYS A 517 9.95 34.12 -19.33
N ARG A 518 8.80 34.29 -18.66
CA ARG A 518 8.19 35.61 -18.46
C ARG A 518 8.98 36.38 -17.39
N TYR A 519 10.00 37.08 -17.84
CA TYR A 519 10.94 37.81 -16.98
C TYR A 519 10.43 39.18 -16.55
N ARG A 520 9.46 39.80 -17.24
CA ARG A 520 8.81 41.05 -16.79
C ARG A 520 7.37 40.76 -16.38
N ILE A 521 7.09 40.85 -15.08
CA ILE A 521 5.76 40.59 -14.52
C ILE A 521 5.21 41.91 -13.98
N PRO A 522 4.06 42.39 -14.47
CA PRO A 522 3.41 43.56 -13.91
C PRO A 522 3.19 43.40 -12.39
N GLY A 523 3.62 44.39 -11.61
CA GLY A 523 3.48 44.39 -10.15
C GLY A 523 4.67 43.81 -9.36
N TYR A 524 5.72 43.34 -10.03
CA TYR A 524 6.94 42.84 -9.37
C TYR A 524 8.19 43.56 -9.88
N GLU A 525 8.99 44.09 -8.96
CA GLU A 525 10.22 44.85 -9.27
C GLU A 525 11.43 43.91 -9.55
N TYR A 526 11.50 42.77 -8.86
CA TYR A 526 12.60 41.81 -8.98
C TYR A 526 12.09 40.42 -9.39
N THR A 527 12.52 39.94 -10.56
CA THR A 527 12.06 38.70 -11.21
C THR A 527 13.24 37.92 -11.82
N ASN A 528 12.96 36.78 -12.48
CA ASN A 528 13.97 35.85 -13.03
C ASN A 528 15.06 36.52 -13.90
N VAL A 529 16.23 35.87 -13.98
CA VAL A 529 17.40 36.33 -14.76
C VAL A 529 17.04 36.53 -16.24
N GLU A 530 17.47 37.66 -16.81
CA GLU A 530 17.14 38.04 -18.19
C GLU A 530 17.95 37.25 -19.24
N SER A 531 19.20 36.87 -18.94
CA SER A 531 20.12 36.20 -19.87
C SER A 531 20.11 34.68 -19.76
N CYS A 532 20.41 34.01 -20.87
CA CYS A 532 20.56 32.56 -20.96
C CYS A 532 22.02 32.19 -21.25
N THR A 533 22.51 31.10 -20.66
CA THR A 533 23.82 30.53 -20.99
C THR A 533 23.60 29.05 -21.18
N GLU A 534 23.74 28.59 -22.43
CA GLU A 534 23.50 27.21 -22.80
C GLU A 534 24.57 26.29 -22.22
N THR A 535 24.16 25.09 -21.81
CA THR A 535 25.04 24.06 -21.29
C THR A 535 24.74 22.72 -21.95
N ASN A 536 25.76 21.86 -22.05
CA ASN A 536 25.64 20.55 -22.67
C ASN A 536 26.25 19.42 -21.82
N PRO A 537 25.68 19.14 -20.63
CA PRO A 537 26.09 18.00 -19.81
C PRO A 537 25.62 16.67 -20.43
N GLU A 538 25.99 15.56 -19.80
CA GLU A 538 25.49 14.25 -20.18
C GLU A 538 23.99 14.15 -19.91
N LEU A 539 23.26 13.47 -20.80
CA LEU A 539 21.85 13.16 -20.69
C LEU A 539 21.68 11.81 -19.98
N GLU A 540 20.54 11.63 -19.31
CA GLU A 540 20.16 10.34 -18.75
C GLU A 540 19.83 9.34 -19.85
N VAL A 541 20.41 8.13 -19.76
CA VAL A 541 20.23 7.05 -20.73
C VAL A 541 19.49 5.89 -20.08
N ILE A 542 18.28 5.63 -20.58
CA ILE A 542 17.43 4.52 -20.18
C ILE A 542 17.70 3.38 -21.17
N GLN A 543 18.54 2.44 -20.74
CA GLN A 543 18.96 1.33 -21.58
C GLN A 543 18.02 0.13 -21.44
N ALA A 544 17.51 -0.36 -22.57
CA ALA A 544 16.87 -1.67 -22.67
C ALA A 544 17.92 -2.81 -22.73
N ALA A 545 17.66 -3.91 -22.05
CA ALA A 545 18.50 -5.10 -22.06
C ALA A 545 18.30 -5.92 -23.36
N PRO A 546 19.29 -6.72 -23.79
CA PRO A 546 19.12 -7.64 -24.92
C PRO A 546 17.93 -8.58 -24.71
N GLY A 547 17.03 -8.63 -25.70
CA GLY A 547 15.81 -9.46 -25.65
C GLY A 547 14.65 -8.84 -24.86
N GLU A 548 14.80 -7.64 -24.30
CA GLU A 548 13.71 -6.91 -23.65
C GLU A 548 12.71 -6.41 -24.72
N GLU A 549 11.46 -6.88 -24.66
CA GLU A 549 10.39 -6.49 -25.61
C GLU A 549 9.54 -5.32 -25.10
N TRP A 550 9.47 -5.15 -23.79
CA TRP A 550 8.73 -4.11 -23.09
C TRP A 550 9.62 -3.49 -22.04
N ILE A 551 9.52 -2.18 -21.84
CA ILE A 551 10.26 -1.47 -20.79
C ILE A 551 9.28 -0.84 -19.81
N TRP A 552 9.53 -1.05 -18.52
CA TRP A 552 8.80 -0.41 -17.43
C TRP A 552 9.57 0.80 -16.94
N ILE A 553 8.92 1.97 -16.95
CA ILE A 553 9.54 3.23 -16.51
C ILE A 553 8.65 3.87 -15.45
N ASN A 554 9.25 4.16 -14.28
CA ASN A 554 8.64 4.93 -13.21
C ASN A 554 9.11 6.38 -13.30
N PHE A 555 8.21 7.30 -13.62
CA PHE A 555 8.48 8.74 -13.49
C PHE A 555 8.06 9.21 -12.09
N ILE A 556 9.00 9.83 -11.39
CA ILE A 556 8.83 10.36 -10.04
C ILE A 556 9.12 11.85 -10.08
N HIS A 557 8.12 12.69 -9.86
CA HIS A 557 8.33 14.14 -9.93
C HIS A 557 8.65 14.73 -8.56
N SER A 558 9.92 15.00 -8.30
CA SER A 558 10.40 15.61 -7.05
C SER A 558 10.88 17.06 -7.23
N GLY A 559 10.52 17.71 -8.35
CA GLY A 559 10.78 19.12 -8.60
C GLY A 559 9.98 20.06 -7.69
N ALA A 560 10.14 21.37 -7.91
CA ALA A 560 9.74 22.40 -6.98
C ALA A 560 8.74 23.41 -7.59
N HIS A 561 8.61 23.48 -8.92
CA HIS A 561 7.85 24.53 -9.60
C HIS A 561 6.99 24.09 -10.78
N HIS A 562 7.49 23.19 -11.63
CA HIS A 562 6.88 22.89 -12.92
C HIS A 562 6.09 21.60 -12.88
N SER A 563 4.88 21.61 -13.44
CA SER A 563 4.17 20.38 -13.78
C SER A 563 4.64 19.94 -15.17
N LEU A 564 4.91 18.65 -15.36
CA LEU A 564 5.65 18.18 -16.54
C LEU A 564 4.82 17.30 -17.46
N ALA A 565 4.84 17.63 -18.75
CA ALA A 565 4.48 16.71 -19.81
C ALA A 565 5.69 15.85 -20.19
N ILE A 566 5.48 14.55 -20.29
CA ILE A 566 6.51 13.56 -20.61
C ILE A 566 6.10 12.76 -21.85
N SER A 567 7.04 12.59 -22.77
CA SER A 567 6.85 11.81 -24.01
C SER A 567 8.14 11.10 -24.41
N ILE A 568 8.01 10.06 -25.21
CA ILE A 568 9.13 9.37 -25.86
C ILE A 568 8.89 9.49 -27.37
N ASP A 569 9.81 10.12 -28.08
CA ASP A 569 9.70 10.36 -29.52
C ASP A 569 9.35 9.07 -30.26
N GLU A 570 8.38 9.14 -31.16
CA GLU A 570 7.89 8.03 -31.99
C GLU A 570 7.21 6.86 -31.26
N HIS A 571 7.14 6.87 -29.91
CA HIS A 571 6.57 5.79 -29.11
C HIS A 571 5.20 6.15 -28.52
N GLU A 572 4.27 5.21 -28.60
CA GLU A 572 3.11 5.16 -27.71
C GLU A 572 3.45 4.29 -26.50
N PHE A 573 2.83 4.56 -25.36
CA PHE A 573 3.00 3.77 -24.15
C PHE A 573 1.71 3.72 -23.35
N TRP A 574 1.63 2.76 -22.44
CA TRP A 574 0.51 2.59 -21.54
C TRP A 574 0.84 3.17 -20.18
N VAL A 575 0.01 4.07 -19.66
CA VAL A 575 0.03 4.44 -18.24
C VAL A 575 -0.66 3.32 -17.47
N VAL A 576 0.05 2.70 -16.53
CA VAL A 576 -0.39 1.45 -15.87
C VAL A 576 -0.40 1.52 -14.35
N ALA A 577 0.28 2.51 -13.76
CA ALA A 577 0.15 2.79 -12.34
C ALA A 577 0.28 4.30 -12.06
N ALA A 578 -0.37 4.75 -10.98
CA ALA A 578 -0.28 6.11 -10.46
C ALA A 578 -0.15 6.08 -8.94
N ASP A 579 0.83 6.79 -8.40
CA ASP A 579 1.14 6.90 -6.96
C ASP A 579 1.26 5.54 -6.24
N GLY A 580 1.69 4.50 -6.95
CA GLY A 580 1.85 3.13 -6.45
C GLY A 580 0.66 2.20 -6.72
N GLU A 581 -0.53 2.69 -7.06
CA GLU A 581 -1.64 1.80 -7.41
C GLU A 581 -1.61 1.45 -8.89
N PHE A 582 -1.85 0.18 -9.23
CA PHE A 582 -2.20 -0.18 -10.61
C PHE A 582 -3.52 0.48 -10.97
N VAL A 583 -3.61 1.02 -12.18
CA VAL A 583 -4.80 1.70 -12.70
C VAL A 583 -5.31 1.01 -13.95
N HIS A 584 -6.54 1.36 -14.34
CA HIS A 584 -7.04 0.98 -15.66
C HIS A 584 -6.14 1.59 -16.74
N PRO A 585 -5.50 0.78 -17.60
CA PRO A 585 -4.47 1.29 -18.50
C PRO A 585 -4.98 2.31 -19.50
N GLN A 586 -4.20 3.36 -19.74
CA GLN A 586 -4.48 4.35 -20.77
C GLN A 586 -3.35 4.36 -21.79
N LYS A 587 -3.66 4.10 -23.07
CA LYS A 587 -2.68 4.18 -24.15
C LYS A 587 -2.53 5.61 -24.63
N VAL A 588 -1.33 6.18 -24.49
CA VAL A 588 -1.06 7.61 -24.70
C VAL A 588 0.28 7.83 -25.40
N VAL A 589 0.50 9.02 -25.93
CA VAL A 589 1.82 9.52 -26.38
C VAL A 589 2.41 10.52 -25.40
N ARG A 590 1.57 11.06 -24.50
CA ARG A 590 1.94 12.04 -23.48
C ARG A 590 1.32 11.68 -22.15
N THR A 591 2.16 11.50 -21.14
CA THR A 591 1.73 11.50 -19.75
C THR A 591 2.02 12.85 -19.10
N HIS A 592 1.29 13.13 -18.02
CA HIS A 592 1.53 14.25 -17.15
C HIS A 592 1.95 13.74 -15.78
N VAL A 593 2.93 14.39 -15.15
CA VAL A 593 3.33 14.10 -13.77
C VAL A 593 3.48 15.43 -13.06
N ASN A 594 2.58 15.70 -12.11
CA ASN A 594 2.65 16.89 -11.28
C ASN A 594 3.65 16.70 -10.13
N LEU A 595 3.97 17.77 -9.41
CA LEU A 595 4.85 17.69 -8.24
C LEU A 595 4.34 16.61 -7.26
N GLY A 596 5.26 15.80 -6.72
CA GLY A 596 4.98 14.70 -5.79
C GLY A 596 4.37 13.45 -6.43
N GLU A 597 3.86 13.55 -7.65
CA GLU A 597 3.19 12.44 -8.31
C GLU A 597 4.19 11.42 -8.86
N ARG A 598 3.71 10.17 -8.96
CA ARG A 598 4.43 9.09 -9.62
C ARG A 598 3.54 8.47 -10.68
N THR A 599 4.09 8.27 -11.86
CA THR A 599 3.39 7.60 -12.96
C THR A 599 4.28 6.52 -13.54
N SER A 600 3.76 5.30 -13.61
CA SER A 600 4.45 4.18 -14.23
C SER A 600 3.90 3.91 -15.62
N ILE A 601 4.80 3.72 -16.58
CA ILE A 601 4.45 3.41 -17.96
C ILE A 601 5.06 2.09 -18.43
N LEU A 602 4.37 1.46 -19.37
CA LEU A 602 4.87 0.34 -20.17
C LEU A 602 4.96 0.77 -21.64
N ALA A 603 6.16 0.75 -22.20
CA ALA A 603 6.39 1.03 -23.61
C ALA A 603 6.87 -0.25 -24.33
N LYS A 604 6.26 -0.59 -25.46
CA LYS A 604 6.70 -1.71 -26.31
C LYS A 604 7.90 -1.27 -27.15
N LEU A 605 8.96 -2.05 -27.14
CA LEU A 605 10.20 -1.79 -27.86
C LEU A 605 10.10 -2.29 -29.31
N ASN A 606 9.17 -1.73 -30.08
CA ASN A 606 8.81 -2.18 -31.43
C ASN A 606 9.32 -1.30 -32.57
N LYS A 607 10.22 -0.36 -32.29
CA LYS A 607 10.84 0.50 -33.30
C LYS A 607 12.17 -0.07 -33.76
N GLN A 608 12.76 0.57 -34.78
CA GLN A 608 14.10 0.21 -35.23
C GLN A 608 15.10 0.42 -34.08
N ALA A 609 15.95 -0.56 -33.82
CA ALA A 609 16.93 -0.45 -32.74
C ALA A 609 17.82 0.80 -32.92
N GLY A 610 17.78 1.70 -31.94
CA GLY A 610 18.48 2.98 -31.94
C GLY A 610 18.22 3.80 -30.66
N ASP A 611 18.60 5.07 -30.70
CA ASP A 611 18.39 6.05 -29.63
C ASP A 611 17.18 6.92 -29.94
N TYR A 612 16.29 7.08 -28.97
CA TYR A 612 15.08 7.89 -29.06
C TYR A 612 15.07 8.95 -27.97
N ALA A 613 14.68 10.18 -28.31
CA ALA A 613 14.62 11.24 -27.30
C ALA A 613 13.42 11.00 -26.35
N LEU A 614 13.70 11.03 -25.05
CA LEU A 614 12.69 11.18 -24.01
C LEU A 614 12.62 12.66 -23.66
N ARG A 615 11.44 13.28 -23.72
CA ARG A 615 11.27 14.73 -23.57
C ARG A 615 10.45 15.08 -22.35
N LEU A 616 10.89 16.13 -21.64
CA LEU A 616 10.16 16.82 -20.59
C LEU A 616 9.77 18.21 -21.10
N HIS A 617 8.53 18.64 -20.88
CA HIS A 617 8.08 20.00 -21.17
C HIS A 617 7.32 20.57 -19.97
N SER A 618 7.59 21.83 -19.64
CA SER A 618 6.80 22.58 -18.66
C SER A 618 5.39 22.84 -19.20
N LEU A 619 4.36 22.50 -18.41
CA LEU A 619 2.97 22.86 -18.71
C LEU A 619 2.54 24.21 -18.13
N ARG A 620 3.48 24.95 -17.54
CA ARG A 620 3.22 26.25 -16.91
C ARG A 620 3.28 27.38 -17.93
N ASN A 621 2.37 28.34 -17.79
CA ASN A 621 2.35 29.52 -18.65
C ASN A 621 3.54 30.45 -18.38
N GLU A 622 4.10 30.43 -17.17
CA GLU A 622 5.19 31.30 -16.76
C GLU A 622 6.51 31.01 -17.49
N GLN A 623 6.74 29.76 -17.89
CA GLN A 623 7.94 29.36 -18.61
C GLN A 623 7.69 28.22 -19.60
N MET A 624 8.15 28.44 -20.83
CA MET A 624 8.29 27.40 -21.86
C MET A 624 9.72 26.85 -21.80
N ILE A 625 9.90 25.70 -21.17
CA ILE A 625 11.21 25.06 -21.01
C ILE A 625 11.09 23.56 -21.29
N GLN A 626 12.14 22.99 -21.87
CA GLN A 626 12.25 21.57 -22.18
C GLN A 626 13.50 20.93 -21.56
N GLY A 627 13.40 19.63 -21.30
CA GLY A 627 14.51 18.75 -20.94
C GLY A 627 14.52 17.49 -21.79
N ALA A 628 15.65 16.79 -21.85
CA ALA A 628 15.77 15.58 -22.65
C ALA A 628 16.59 14.48 -21.97
N GLY A 629 16.21 13.24 -22.23
CA GLY A 629 16.97 12.02 -21.97
C GLY A 629 16.96 11.12 -23.21
N ILE A 630 17.50 9.92 -23.09
CA ILE A 630 17.63 8.96 -24.19
C ILE A 630 17.00 7.63 -23.78
N LEU A 631 16.03 7.12 -24.54
CA LEU A 631 15.66 5.71 -24.53
C LEU A 631 16.54 4.99 -25.55
N ARG A 632 17.35 4.04 -25.09
CA ARG A 632 18.28 3.29 -25.94
C ARG A 632 17.88 1.83 -26.03
N TYR A 633 17.65 1.37 -27.25
CA TYR A 633 17.37 -0.03 -27.54
C TYR A 633 18.63 -0.89 -27.37
N ALA A 634 18.46 -2.18 -27.07
CA ALA A 634 19.53 -3.14 -27.20
C ALA A 634 19.91 -3.32 -28.69
N THR A 635 21.20 -3.34 -28.99
CA THR A 635 21.70 -3.51 -30.37
C THR A 635 23.03 -4.26 -30.37
N THR A 636 23.33 -4.92 -31.49
CA THR A 636 24.62 -5.59 -31.73
C THR A 636 25.76 -4.62 -32.04
N LYS A 637 25.43 -3.37 -32.38
CA LYS A 637 26.42 -2.29 -32.51
C LYS A 637 26.74 -1.75 -31.13
N ASP A 638 28.02 -1.58 -30.81
CA ASP A 638 28.45 -0.96 -29.57
C ASP A 638 28.07 0.54 -29.54
N LEU A 639 26.89 0.86 -29.01
CA LEU A 639 26.42 2.22 -28.76
C LEU A 639 26.98 2.81 -27.47
N SER A 640 27.88 2.13 -26.75
CA SER A 640 28.60 2.77 -25.64
C SER A 640 29.47 3.94 -26.13
N ARG A 641 29.79 3.97 -27.43
CA ARG A 641 30.55 5.04 -28.10
C ARG A 641 29.71 6.19 -28.64
N THR A 642 28.37 6.06 -28.67
CA THR A 642 27.49 7.18 -29.08
C THR A 642 27.40 8.22 -27.97
N SER A 643 27.64 9.48 -28.31
CA SER A 643 27.59 10.62 -27.40
C SER A 643 26.27 10.64 -26.63
N ASN A 644 26.35 10.50 -25.30
CA ASN A 644 25.24 10.73 -24.38
C ASN A 644 24.97 12.22 -24.12
N ARG A 645 25.57 13.13 -24.90
CA ARG A 645 25.39 14.59 -24.77
C ARG A 645 24.55 15.18 -25.90
N THR A 646 24.16 14.38 -26.88
CA THR A 646 23.40 14.88 -28.02
C THR A 646 22.01 14.26 -28.01
N VAL A 647 21.02 15.11 -28.14
CA VAL A 647 19.62 14.69 -28.20
C VAL A 647 19.41 13.94 -29.51
N PRO A 648 18.82 12.74 -29.49
CA PRO A 648 18.56 12.00 -30.72
C PRO A 648 17.70 12.82 -31.69
N SER A 649 18.04 12.75 -32.98
CA SER A 649 17.30 13.43 -34.06
C SER A 649 16.05 12.62 -34.46
N THR A 650 15.14 12.43 -33.51
CA THR A 650 13.87 11.69 -33.65
C THR A 650 12.66 12.62 -33.77
N LYS A 651 11.50 12.09 -34.19
CA LYS A 651 10.28 12.89 -34.38
C LYS A 651 9.53 13.10 -33.06
N PRO A 652 9.37 14.36 -32.59
CA PRO A 652 8.70 14.65 -31.34
C PRO A 652 7.17 14.56 -31.44
N TRP A 653 6.53 14.20 -30.33
CA TRP A 653 5.07 14.28 -30.17
C TRP A 653 4.59 15.65 -29.69
N LEU A 654 5.49 16.46 -29.11
CA LEU A 654 5.17 17.69 -28.39
C LEU A 654 5.85 18.92 -29.00
N HIS A 655 5.12 20.02 -29.03
CA HIS A 655 5.67 21.35 -29.20
C HIS A 655 6.40 21.79 -27.92
N LEU A 656 7.19 22.86 -28.01
CA LEU A 656 7.96 23.40 -26.87
C LEU A 656 7.08 23.71 -25.65
N ASN A 657 5.85 24.17 -25.86
CA ASN A 657 4.87 24.46 -24.80
C ASN A 657 4.17 23.21 -24.20
N GLY A 658 4.57 22.00 -24.63
CA GLY A 658 4.00 20.72 -24.18
C GLY A 658 2.67 20.33 -24.84
N SER A 659 2.14 21.13 -25.77
CA SER A 659 0.98 20.76 -26.59
C SER A 659 1.36 19.73 -27.66
N LEU A 660 0.37 18.97 -28.16
CA LEU A 660 0.60 17.91 -29.15
C LEU A 660 0.83 18.48 -30.55
N VAL A 661 1.75 17.88 -31.32
CA VAL A 661 2.05 18.25 -32.72
C VAL A 661 0.99 17.73 -33.70
N ASP A 662 0.62 16.46 -33.59
CA ASP A 662 -0.51 15.83 -34.30
C ASP A 662 -0.84 14.50 -33.60
N THR A 663 -2.07 14.34 -33.12
CA THR A 663 -2.75 13.09 -32.72
C THR A 663 -3.96 13.46 -31.85
N ALA A 664 -5.18 13.26 -32.37
CA ALA A 664 -6.39 13.44 -31.57
C ALA A 664 -6.37 12.53 -30.32
N ASN A 665 -6.56 13.14 -29.14
CA ASN A 665 -6.95 12.50 -27.88
C ASN A 665 -6.02 11.44 -27.25
N LYS A 666 -4.71 11.43 -27.54
CA LYS A 666 -3.75 10.47 -26.92
C LYS A 666 -2.97 11.03 -25.73
N VAL A 667 -3.68 11.73 -24.83
CA VAL A 667 -3.13 12.32 -23.60
C VAL A 667 -3.68 11.57 -22.40
N MET A 668 -2.87 11.39 -21.35
CA MET A 668 -3.34 10.84 -20.08
C MET A 668 -4.44 11.72 -19.46
N GLU A 669 -5.57 11.09 -19.13
CA GLU A 669 -6.67 11.72 -18.37
C GLU A 669 -6.56 11.32 -16.89
N GLU A 670 -6.12 12.26 -16.03
CA GLU A 670 -5.94 11.99 -14.59
C GLU A 670 -7.23 11.54 -13.89
N ALA A 671 -8.37 12.14 -14.25
CA ALA A 671 -9.67 11.83 -13.67
C ALA A 671 -10.13 10.38 -13.95
N ARG A 672 -9.47 9.69 -14.90
CA ARG A 672 -9.75 8.30 -15.30
C ARG A 672 -8.72 7.30 -14.76
N LEU A 673 -7.79 7.73 -13.90
CA LEU A 673 -6.81 6.86 -13.24
C LEU A 673 -7.40 6.13 -12.02
N SER A 674 -8.55 5.48 -12.21
CA SER A 674 -9.19 4.67 -11.16
C SER A 674 -8.36 3.40 -10.89
N PRO A 675 -8.25 2.96 -9.62
CA PRO A 675 -7.54 1.73 -9.28
C PRO A 675 -8.06 0.52 -10.07
N PHE A 676 -7.13 -0.28 -10.61
CA PHE A 676 -7.46 -1.51 -11.33
C PHE A 676 -8.08 -2.54 -10.39
N SER A 677 -7.45 -2.76 -9.23
CA SER A 677 -8.09 -3.49 -8.12
C SER A 677 -9.05 -2.54 -7.41
N PRO A 678 -10.37 -2.80 -7.41
CA PRO A 678 -11.34 -1.85 -6.86
C PRO A 678 -11.07 -1.51 -5.40
N ARG A 679 -10.97 -0.22 -5.11
CA ARG A 679 -10.95 0.33 -3.74
C ARG A 679 -12.33 0.93 -3.49
N PRO A 680 -13.15 0.40 -2.57
CA PRO A 680 -14.49 0.92 -2.36
C PRO A 680 -14.43 2.36 -1.85
N LEU A 681 -15.19 3.25 -2.50
CA LEU A 681 -15.35 4.62 -2.03
C LEU A 681 -16.17 4.62 -0.72
N PRO A 682 -15.69 5.28 0.35
CA PRO A 682 -16.50 5.45 1.55
C PRO A 682 -17.81 6.21 1.26
N PRO A 683 -18.96 5.76 1.78
CA PRO A 683 -20.27 6.17 1.30
C PRO A 683 -20.59 7.64 1.56
N LYS A 684 -20.45 8.08 2.82
CA LYS A 684 -20.76 9.44 3.28
C LYS A 684 -19.67 9.92 4.24
N ALA A 685 -19.33 11.20 4.15
CA ALA A 685 -18.42 11.82 5.09
C ALA A 685 -19.10 12.10 6.45
N ASP A 686 -18.40 11.75 7.52
CA ASP A 686 -18.73 12.13 8.89
C ASP A 686 -18.30 13.58 9.17
N PHE A 687 -17.19 14.01 8.55
CA PHE A 687 -16.63 15.35 8.67
C PHE A 687 -16.38 15.98 7.29
N THR A 688 -16.77 17.25 7.16
CA THR A 688 -16.44 18.06 5.98
C THR A 688 -15.56 19.22 6.43
N LEU A 689 -14.36 19.29 5.86
CA LEU A 689 -13.43 20.39 6.05
C LEU A 689 -13.40 21.22 4.77
N LYS A 690 -13.63 22.53 4.89
CA LYS A 690 -13.54 23.46 3.77
C LYS A 690 -12.38 24.43 4.02
N PHE A 691 -11.43 24.48 3.10
CA PHE A 691 -10.32 25.42 3.14
C PHE A 691 -10.29 26.30 1.90
N THR A 692 -10.00 27.58 2.10
CA THR A 692 -9.84 28.55 1.01
C THR A 692 -8.37 28.91 0.87
N VAL A 693 -7.87 28.87 -0.36
CA VAL A 693 -6.52 29.31 -0.70
C VAL A 693 -6.55 30.81 -0.95
N ASN A 694 -5.76 31.58 -0.20
CA ASN A 694 -5.59 33.01 -0.40
C ASN A 694 -4.11 33.39 -0.42
N ASN A 695 -3.82 34.48 -1.12
CA ASN A 695 -2.55 35.19 -1.06
C ASN A 695 -2.77 36.48 -0.25
N THR A 696 -2.27 36.52 0.98
CA THR A 696 -2.53 37.63 1.93
C THR A 696 -1.38 38.63 2.02
N GLY A 697 -0.28 38.40 1.31
CA GLY A 697 0.85 39.30 1.23
C GLY A 697 1.90 38.79 0.22
N PRO A 698 2.88 39.63 -0.17
CA PRO A 698 3.83 39.30 -1.25
C PRO A 698 4.51 37.93 -1.12
N SER A 699 4.74 37.49 0.12
CA SER A 699 5.37 36.22 0.48
C SER A 699 4.57 35.40 1.49
N THR A 700 3.24 35.60 1.55
CA THR A 700 2.36 34.94 2.54
C THR A 700 1.17 34.28 1.84
N TRP A 701 1.13 32.94 1.92
CA TRP A 701 0.02 32.14 1.43
C TRP A 701 -0.67 31.45 2.59
N VAL A 702 -1.99 31.34 2.50
CA VAL A 702 -2.81 30.68 3.51
C VAL A 702 -3.64 29.58 2.88
N LEU A 703 -3.74 28.47 3.59
CA LEU A 703 -4.74 27.44 3.37
C LEU A 703 -5.69 27.56 4.57
N ASP A 704 -6.81 28.24 4.37
CA ASP A 704 -7.73 28.76 5.39
C ASP A 704 -7.30 30.10 6.03
N ALA A 705 -7.44 30.27 7.35
CA ALA A 705 -7.45 31.60 7.99
C ALA A 705 -6.06 32.20 8.28
N THR A 706 -5.03 31.38 8.50
CA THR A 706 -3.67 31.84 8.86
C THR A 706 -2.58 31.02 8.20
N PRO A 707 -1.40 31.61 7.91
CA PRO A 707 -0.30 30.87 7.32
C PRO A 707 0.34 29.92 8.35
N HIS A 708 0.73 28.72 7.91
CA HIS A 708 1.54 27.82 8.74
C HIS A 708 2.97 28.35 8.87
N GLU A 709 3.48 28.43 10.09
CA GLU A 709 4.75 29.09 10.36
C GLU A 709 5.95 28.18 10.04
N PHE A 710 6.87 28.63 9.18
CA PHE A 710 7.99 27.81 8.70
C PHE A 710 8.96 27.42 9.83
N PHE A 711 9.19 28.29 10.81
CA PHE A 711 10.08 28.03 11.96
C PHE A 711 9.61 26.88 12.85
N ARG A 712 8.37 26.38 12.70
CA ARG A 712 7.84 25.25 13.47
C ARG A 712 8.67 23.98 13.31
N GLN A 713 9.48 23.86 12.26
CA GLN A 713 10.45 22.76 12.13
C GLN A 713 11.44 22.67 13.31
N ASN A 714 11.60 23.74 14.11
CA ASN A 714 12.51 23.82 15.26
C ASN A 714 11.80 23.81 16.63
N VAL A 715 10.48 23.63 16.68
CA VAL A 715 9.73 23.57 17.96
C VAL A 715 9.25 22.14 18.24
N PRO A 716 8.84 21.81 19.49
CA PRO A 716 8.42 20.46 19.82
C PRO A 716 7.32 19.93 18.89
N PRO A 717 7.41 18.68 18.43
CA PRO A 717 6.45 18.14 17.46
C PRO A 717 5.00 18.15 17.92
N ILE A 718 4.11 18.59 17.01
CA ILE A 718 2.65 18.65 17.22
C ILE A 718 2.05 17.30 17.62
N LEU A 719 2.61 16.20 17.13
CA LEU A 719 2.18 14.83 17.40
C LEU A 719 2.12 14.53 18.91
N TRP A 720 3.06 15.05 19.69
CA TRP A 720 3.18 14.72 21.12
C TRP A 720 3.23 15.93 22.06
N ASN A 721 3.25 17.16 21.54
CA ASN A 721 3.16 18.36 22.35
C ASN A 721 1.95 19.21 21.96
N GLU A 722 0.91 19.18 22.78
CA GLU A 722 -0.31 19.94 22.52
C GLU A 722 -0.09 21.45 22.52
N LYS A 723 0.91 21.96 23.25
CA LYS A 723 1.26 23.40 23.25
C LYS A 723 1.83 23.86 21.91
N SER A 724 2.33 22.93 21.10
CA SER A 724 2.80 23.23 19.74
C SER A 724 1.66 23.31 18.73
N ARG A 725 0.44 22.90 19.07
CA ARG A 725 -0.72 23.03 18.17
C ARG A 725 -1.06 24.50 17.98
N GLY A 726 -1.40 24.88 16.74
CA GLY A 726 -1.76 26.25 16.38
C GLY A 726 -3.06 26.32 15.60
N LYS A 727 -3.35 27.51 15.04
CA LYS A 727 -4.54 27.76 14.20
C LYS A 727 -4.58 26.92 12.92
N THR A 728 -3.44 26.37 12.50
CA THR A 728 -3.31 25.49 11.33
C THR A 728 -3.34 24.00 11.71
N SER A 729 -3.57 23.66 12.98
CA SER A 729 -3.71 22.29 13.48
C SER A 729 -5.17 21.95 13.69
N TRP A 730 -5.71 21.06 12.86
CA TRP A 730 -7.11 20.63 12.87
C TRP A 730 -7.21 19.23 13.46
N GLY A 731 -7.90 19.11 14.59
CA GLY A 731 -8.00 17.88 15.38
C GLY A 731 -7.57 18.12 16.81
N ASN A 732 -7.99 17.24 17.72
CA ASN A 732 -7.52 17.25 19.10
C ASN A 732 -7.69 15.88 19.75
N SER A 733 -7.10 15.73 20.93
CA SER A 733 -7.20 14.53 21.79
C SER A 733 -8.61 14.19 22.26
N HIS A 734 -9.60 15.05 22.01
CA HIS A 734 -10.97 14.95 22.54
C HIS A 734 -12.04 14.63 21.46
N GLY A 735 -11.64 14.32 20.21
CA GLY A 735 -12.51 13.62 19.26
C GLY A 735 -12.99 14.38 18.01
N PHE A 736 -12.25 15.38 17.52
CA PHE A 736 -12.42 15.87 16.14
C PHE A 736 -11.55 15.01 15.19
N LEU A 737 -12.10 14.54 14.07
CA LEU A 737 -11.47 13.58 13.13
C LEU A 737 -11.09 12.23 13.76
N LYS A 738 -12.09 11.50 14.27
CA LYS A 738 -11.90 10.20 14.96
C LYS A 738 -11.44 9.07 14.03
N ASN A 739 -10.80 8.07 14.59
CA ASN A 739 -10.46 6.84 13.90
C ASN A 739 -11.71 6.13 13.37
N GLY A 740 -11.65 5.66 12.14
CA GLY A 740 -12.77 5.05 11.41
C GLY A 740 -13.69 6.05 10.70
N SER A 741 -13.57 7.36 10.96
CA SER A 741 -14.43 8.37 10.32
C SER A 741 -14.03 8.65 8.88
N VAL A 742 -15.02 9.03 8.08
CA VAL A 742 -14.86 9.45 6.68
C VAL A 742 -14.80 10.97 6.63
N VAL A 743 -13.85 11.51 5.88
CA VAL A 743 -13.61 12.95 5.77
C VAL A 743 -13.69 13.39 4.32
N ASP A 744 -14.48 14.42 4.07
CA ASP A 744 -14.42 15.22 2.85
C ASP A 744 -13.56 16.45 3.09
N LEU A 745 -12.59 16.66 2.21
CA LEU A 745 -11.75 17.84 2.18
C LEU A 745 -12.06 18.62 0.90
N ILE A 746 -12.65 19.81 1.07
CA ILE A 746 -12.99 20.75 0.02
C ILE A 746 -11.94 21.85 0.04
N ILE A 747 -11.25 22.06 -1.08
CA ILE A 747 -10.30 23.17 -1.22
C ILE A 747 -10.72 24.04 -2.39
N GLU A 748 -10.82 25.35 -2.17
CA GLU A 748 -11.19 26.31 -3.21
C GLU A 748 -10.18 27.47 -3.34
N ASN A 749 -10.01 27.99 -4.55
CA ASN A 749 -9.27 29.24 -4.77
C ASN A 749 -10.13 30.43 -4.37
N GLY A 750 -9.60 31.30 -3.50
CA GLY A 750 -10.22 32.55 -3.13
C GLY A 750 -10.12 33.64 -4.20
N ALA A 751 -10.53 34.85 -3.83
CA ALA A 751 -10.59 35.99 -4.74
C ALA A 751 -9.21 36.34 -5.32
N ASN A 752 -9.15 36.61 -6.63
CA ASN A 752 -7.93 36.96 -7.38
C ASN A 752 -6.82 35.89 -7.37
N VAL A 753 -7.12 34.64 -7.00
CA VAL A 753 -6.15 33.54 -7.07
C VAL A 753 -6.26 32.83 -8.41
N ASP A 754 -5.32 33.12 -9.32
CA ASP A 754 -5.22 32.51 -10.65
C ASP A 754 -4.00 31.60 -10.79
N ALA A 755 -3.82 30.67 -9.85
CA ALA A 755 -2.71 29.72 -9.89
C ALA A 755 -3.20 28.30 -9.60
N SER A 756 -2.53 27.30 -10.19
CA SER A 756 -2.76 25.90 -9.84
C SER A 756 -1.99 25.53 -8.56
N HIS A 757 -2.52 24.56 -7.83
CA HIS A 757 -2.05 24.14 -6.52
C HIS A 757 -2.05 22.60 -6.42
N PRO A 758 -0.88 21.94 -6.60
CA PRO A 758 -0.73 20.51 -6.32
C PRO A 758 -0.57 20.29 -4.82
N PHE A 759 -1.56 19.64 -4.21
CA PHE A 759 -1.55 19.25 -2.82
C PHE A 759 -1.06 17.82 -2.66
N HIS A 760 -0.36 17.58 -1.56
CA HIS A 760 -0.03 16.26 -1.05
C HIS A 760 -0.62 16.10 0.35
N LYS A 761 -1.18 14.92 0.60
CA LYS A 761 -1.63 14.53 1.93
C LYS A 761 -0.77 13.37 2.43
N HIS A 762 -0.18 13.56 3.61
CA HIS A 762 0.58 12.51 4.29
C HIS A 762 -0.36 11.40 4.80
N ASN A 763 0.19 10.19 4.97
CA ASN A 763 -0.43 8.99 5.51
C ASN A 763 -1.64 8.45 4.74
N HIS A 764 -2.79 9.12 4.70
CA HIS A 764 -3.96 8.56 4.02
C HIS A 764 -4.02 9.02 2.57
N LYS A 765 -4.07 8.06 1.63
CA LYS A 765 -4.50 8.34 0.26
C LYS A 765 -5.96 8.78 0.24
N VAL A 766 -6.30 9.60 -0.74
CA VAL A 766 -7.61 10.18 -0.94
C VAL A 766 -8.19 9.75 -2.28
N PHE A 767 -9.50 9.62 -2.32
CA PHE A 767 -10.26 9.58 -3.55
C PHE A 767 -10.47 11.00 -4.06
N VAL A 768 -10.06 11.30 -5.29
CA VAL A 768 -10.37 12.59 -5.92
C VAL A 768 -11.77 12.50 -6.49
N ILE A 769 -12.76 12.96 -5.72
CA ILE A 769 -14.18 12.73 -6.02
C ILE A 769 -14.84 13.87 -6.76
N GLY A 770 -14.27 15.08 -6.79
CA GLY A 770 -14.88 16.16 -7.55
C GLY A 770 -13.99 17.35 -7.83
N GLN A 771 -14.27 18.04 -8.93
CA GLN A 771 -13.60 19.27 -9.34
C GLN A 771 -14.62 20.17 -10.04
N GLY A 772 -14.54 21.48 -9.82
CA GLY A 772 -15.48 22.41 -10.42
C GLY A 772 -15.02 23.87 -10.38
N GLN A 773 -15.97 24.76 -10.64
CA GLN A 773 -15.75 26.20 -10.75
C GLN A 773 -16.96 26.98 -10.21
N GLY A 774 -16.75 28.26 -9.88
CA GLY A 774 -17.80 29.12 -9.33
C GLY A 774 -17.94 29.03 -7.80
N GLY A 775 -16.92 28.53 -7.11
CA GLY A 775 -16.89 28.27 -5.68
C GLY A 775 -17.61 26.98 -5.30
N PHE A 776 -17.53 26.61 -4.02
CA PHE A 776 -18.33 25.53 -3.44
C PHE A 776 -19.45 26.12 -2.56
N PRO A 777 -20.65 26.38 -3.12
CA PRO A 777 -21.76 27.04 -2.40
C PRO A 777 -22.54 26.09 -1.47
N TRP A 778 -22.36 24.78 -1.63
CA TRP A 778 -23.07 23.76 -0.86
C TRP A 778 -22.46 23.56 0.53
N LYS A 779 -23.26 23.04 1.45
CA LYS A 779 -22.80 22.72 2.81
C LYS A 779 -21.78 21.57 2.81
N ASP A 780 -22.06 20.54 2.03
CA ASP A 780 -21.25 19.33 1.91
C ASP A 780 -21.52 18.65 0.56
N VAL A 781 -20.90 17.49 0.31
CA VAL A 781 -21.05 16.74 -0.95
C VAL A 781 -22.47 16.20 -1.15
N ASP A 782 -23.14 15.79 -0.07
CA ASP A 782 -24.52 15.28 -0.19
C ASP A 782 -25.49 16.41 -0.57
N ASP A 783 -25.32 17.58 0.04
CA ASP A 783 -26.05 18.81 -0.29
C ASP A 783 -25.78 19.23 -1.75
N ALA A 784 -24.53 19.09 -2.23
CA ALA A 784 -24.18 19.32 -3.62
C ALA A 784 -24.90 18.37 -4.58
N ILE A 785 -24.97 17.08 -4.27
CA ILE A 785 -25.68 16.09 -5.10
C ILE A 785 -27.17 16.42 -5.15
N GLN A 786 -27.79 16.76 -4.02
CA GLN A 786 -29.22 17.07 -3.94
C GLN A 786 -29.62 18.34 -4.71
N HIS A 787 -28.69 19.31 -4.83
CA HIS A 787 -28.95 20.61 -5.47
C HIS A 787 -28.28 20.75 -6.85
N GLY A 788 -28.16 19.66 -7.61
CA GLY A 788 -27.73 19.68 -9.02
C GLY A 788 -26.22 19.86 -9.26
N GLY A 789 -25.41 19.73 -8.20
CA GLY A 789 -23.94 19.73 -8.24
C GLY A 789 -23.34 18.38 -8.65
N GLU A 790 -24.15 17.33 -8.78
CA GLU A 790 -23.71 15.95 -9.10
C GLU A 790 -22.74 15.84 -10.30
N LYS A 791 -22.87 16.70 -11.30
CA LYS A 791 -22.01 16.77 -12.50
C LYS A 791 -20.53 17.04 -12.20
N TYR A 792 -20.22 17.60 -11.03
CA TYR A 792 -18.84 17.88 -10.61
C TYR A 792 -18.18 16.68 -9.94
N PHE A 793 -18.90 15.58 -9.70
CA PHE A 793 -18.42 14.47 -8.91
C PHE A 793 -18.31 13.15 -9.69
N ASN A 794 -17.21 12.43 -9.44
CA ASN A 794 -16.99 11.05 -9.86
C ASN A 794 -17.00 10.14 -8.62
N LEU A 795 -18.18 9.59 -8.31
CA LEU A 795 -18.37 8.71 -7.15
C LEU A 795 -18.31 7.21 -7.47
N LYS A 796 -18.12 6.87 -8.76
CA LYS A 796 -18.11 5.47 -9.23
C LYS A 796 -16.70 4.94 -9.44
N THR A 797 -15.87 5.71 -10.13
CA THR A 797 -14.50 5.34 -10.47
C THR A 797 -13.53 6.50 -10.21
N PRO A 798 -13.50 7.10 -9.00
CA PRO A 798 -12.55 8.16 -8.68
C PRO A 798 -11.10 7.63 -8.67
N PRO A 799 -10.12 8.46 -9.07
CA PRO A 799 -8.71 8.20 -8.81
C PRO A 799 -8.44 8.09 -7.30
N TYR A 800 -7.53 7.19 -6.89
CA TYR A 800 -7.10 7.01 -5.50
C TYR A 800 -5.61 7.30 -5.36
N ARG A 801 -5.27 8.45 -4.77
CA ARG A 801 -3.96 9.08 -4.86
C ARG A 801 -3.54 9.71 -3.54
N ASP A 802 -2.27 10.00 -3.35
CA ASP A 802 -1.81 10.84 -2.23
C ASP A 802 -1.53 12.29 -2.65
N GLY A 803 -1.51 12.56 -3.96
CA GLY A 803 -1.52 13.89 -4.56
C GLY A 803 -2.85 14.23 -5.24
N PHE A 804 -3.22 15.51 -5.22
CA PHE A 804 -4.38 16.03 -5.96
C PHE A 804 -4.20 17.51 -6.32
N THR A 805 -4.76 17.93 -7.45
CA THR A 805 -4.55 19.28 -7.99
C THR A 805 -5.81 20.13 -7.87
N LEU A 806 -5.67 21.30 -7.24
CA LEU A 806 -6.61 22.41 -7.40
C LEU A 806 -6.20 23.23 -8.63
N GLN A 807 -7.11 23.30 -9.60
CA GLN A 807 -6.86 23.96 -10.89
C GLN A 807 -6.77 25.49 -10.75
N ALA A 808 -6.10 26.14 -11.70
CA ALA A 808 -5.96 27.59 -11.71
C ALA A 808 -7.29 28.32 -11.99
N GLY A 809 -7.49 29.43 -11.29
CA GLY A 809 -8.61 30.34 -11.47
C GLY A 809 -9.43 30.54 -10.20
N GLU A 810 -9.98 31.74 -10.05
CA GLU A 810 -10.85 32.12 -8.93
C GLU A 810 -12.07 31.20 -8.84
N GLY A 811 -12.41 30.76 -7.62
CA GLY A 811 -13.55 29.89 -7.37
C GLY A 811 -13.43 28.49 -7.97
N LYS A 812 -12.27 28.09 -8.51
CA LYS A 812 -12.03 26.66 -8.77
C LYS A 812 -12.02 25.92 -7.45
N PHE A 813 -12.55 24.69 -7.44
CA PHE A 813 -12.52 23.83 -6.27
C PHE A 813 -12.15 22.40 -6.62
N VAL A 814 -11.60 21.70 -5.64
CA VAL A 814 -11.36 20.25 -5.65
C VAL A 814 -11.93 19.65 -4.36
N VAL A 815 -12.51 18.46 -4.48
CA VAL A 815 -13.06 17.70 -3.36
C VAL A 815 -12.41 16.33 -3.34
N VAL A 816 -11.83 15.98 -2.18
CA VAL A 816 -11.24 14.67 -1.96
C VAL A 816 -11.86 14.00 -0.73
N ARG A 817 -12.05 12.68 -0.81
CA ARG A 817 -12.66 11.87 0.26
C ARG A 817 -11.70 10.79 0.72
N TYR A 818 -11.59 10.58 2.03
CA TYR A 818 -10.82 9.47 2.58
C TYR A 818 -11.42 8.98 3.90
N LYS A 819 -11.00 7.79 4.33
CA LYS A 819 -11.32 7.24 5.64
C LYS A 819 -10.05 7.26 6.51
N ILE A 820 -10.21 7.62 7.77
CA ILE A 820 -9.14 7.53 8.78
C ILE A 820 -9.06 6.08 9.22
N ASP A 821 -8.18 5.30 8.60
CA ASP A 821 -8.01 3.86 8.87
C ASP A 821 -7.02 3.61 10.02
N PHE A 822 -6.16 4.59 10.32
CA PHE A 822 -5.15 4.52 11.38
C PHE A 822 -4.84 5.92 11.93
N PRO A 823 -4.34 6.04 13.18
CA PRO A 823 -4.00 7.34 13.76
C PRO A 823 -2.81 7.98 13.04
N ALA A 824 -2.90 9.27 12.74
CA ALA A 824 -1.85 10.02 12.07
C ALA A 824 -1.87 11.52 12.40
N ALA A 825 -0.68 12.14 12.48
CA ALA A 825 -0.54 13.60 12.38
C ALA A 825 -0.09 13.93 10.95
N SER A 826 -1.07 14.14 10.08
CA SER A 826 -0.86 14.24 8.63
C SER A 826 -0.75 15.69 8.19
N SER A 827 0.31 16.03 7.46
CA SER A 827 0.34 17.30 6.75
C SER A 827 -0.50 17.22 5.48
N ALA A 828 -1.39 18.18 5.28
CA ALA A 828 -1.99 18.49 3.98
C ALA A 828 -1.35 19.79 3.50
N LEU A 829 -0.45 19.67 2.52
CA LEU A 829 0.45 20.74 2.14
C LEU A 829 0.52 20.90 0.64
N LEU A 830 0.85 22.12 0.22
CA LEU A 830 1.19 22.37 -1.16
C LEU A 830 2.61 21.89 -1.46
N LEU A 831 2.81 21.27 -2.62
CA LEU A 831 4.11 20.78 -3.05
C LEU A 831 5.01 21.85 -3.70
N THR A 832 4.46 22.96 -4.21
CA THR A 832 5.29 24.07 -4.70
C THR A 832 6.03 24.72 -3.52
N TRP A 833 7.37 24.71 -3.54
CA TRP A 833 8.17 25.11 -2.38
C TRP A 833 7.84 26.53 -1.87
N LYS A 834 7.72 27.52 -2.76
CA LYS A 834 7.54 28.94 -2.36
C LYS A 834 6.27 29.13 -1.54
N LYS A 835 5.18 28.53 -2.02
CA LYS A 835 3.83 28.60 -1.45
C LYS A 835 3.75 27.79 -0.14
N ARG A 836 4.42 26.63 -0.08
CA ARG A 836 4.56 25.83 1.14
C ARG A 836 5.30 26.60 2.23
N LYS A 837 6.46 27.16 1.89
CA LYS A 837 7.31 27.92 2.84
C LYS A 837 6.63 29.19 3.31
N SER A 838 5.85 29.85 2.45
CA SER A 838 5.01 30.98 2.82
C SER A 838 3.73 30.64 3.59
N GLY A 839 3.52 29.37 3.98
CA GLY A 839 2.48 28.98 4.93
C GLY A 839 1.23 28.28 4.39
N GLN A 840 1.22 27.87 3.11
CA GLN A 840 0.09 27.11 2.54
C GLN A 840 0.11 25.63 2.95
N GLN A 841 -0.14 25.38 4.23
CA GLN A 841 -0.14 24.05 4.84
C GLN A 841 -1.11 24.00 6.03
N VAL A 842 -1.73 22.84 6.24
CA VAL A 842 -2.45 22.53 7.48
C VAL A 842 -2.01 21.17 8.00
N ILE A 843 -2.18 20.95 9.30
CA ILE A 843 -1.90 19.68 9.98
C ILE A 843 -3.23 19.08 10.41
N LEU A 844 -3.53 17.88 9.96
CA LEU A 844 -4.69 17.10 10.34
C LEU A 844 -4.28 16.10 11.42
N LEU A 845 -4.89 16.18 12.59
CA LEU A 845 -4.68 15.27 13.71
C LEU A 845 -5.80 14.23 13.69
N GLU A 846 -5.52 13.11 13.05
CA GLU A 846 -6.46 12.06 12.65
C GLU A 846 -6.37 10.90 13.64
N GLY A 847 -7.50 10.49 14.23
CA GLY A 847 -7.57 9.33 15.13
C GLY A 847 -6.72 9.46 16.40
N MET A 848 -6.52 10.68 16.91
CA MET A 848 -5.62 10.94 18.03
C MET A 848 -5.96 10.14 19.31
N GLU A 849 -7.22 9.74 19.48
CA GLU A 849 -7.68 8.94 20.61
C GLU A 849 -7.13 7.50 20.65
N VAL A 850 -6.60 7.01 19.53
CA VAL A 850 -5.93 5.69 19.43
C VAL A 850 -4.45 5.81 19.05
N MET A 851 -3.88 7.03 19.09
CA MET A 851 -2.47 7.29 18.74
C MET A 851 -1.52 6.52 19.69
N PRO A 852 -0.56 5.72 19.17
CA PRO A 852 0.41 5.06 20.02
C PRO A 852 1.29 6.06 20.78
N PRO A 853 1.70 5.73 22.01
CA PRO A 853 2.58 6.60 22.77
C PRO A 853 3.94 6.71 22.08
N VAL A 854 4.40 7.95 21.90
CA VAL A 854 5.70 8.23 21.30
C VAL A 854 6.81 7.79 22.28
N PRO A 855 7.79 6.98 21.83
CA PRO A 855 8.90 6.55 22.65
C PRO A 855 9.63 7.71 23.31
N GLU A 856 9.89 7.60 24.62
CA GLU A 856 10.50 8.67 25.41
C GLU A 856 11.91 9.03 24.92
N GLY A 857 12.64 8.06 24.37
CA GLY A 857 13.95 8.31 23.75
C GLY A 857 13.90 9.25 22.55
N LEU A 858 12.81 9.25 21.77
CA LEU A 858 12.65 10.15 20.63
C LEU A 858 12.39 11.60 21.08
N LYS A 859 11.64 11.78 22.17
CA LYS A 859 11.39 13.12 22.75
C LYS A 859 12.66 13.75 23.32
N LYS A 860 13.58 12.92 23.81
CA LYS A 860 14.87 13.30 24.42
C LYS A 860 16.04 13.34 23.44
N LYS A 861 15.81 13.16 22.15
CA LYS A 861 16.87 13.34 21.15
C LYS A 861 17.46 14.75 21.24
N PRO A 862 18.77 14.92 20.95
CA PRO A 862 19.36 16.24 20.83
C PRO A 862 18.53 17.13 19.90
N HIS A 863 18.30 18.37 20.31
CA HIS A 863 17.53 19.36 19.55
C HIS A 863 17.93 20.77 19.98
N VAL A 864 17.68 21.73 19.10
CA VAL A 864 17.75 23.16 19.44
C VAL A 864 16.51 23.59 20.24
N GLU A 865 16.73 24.23 21.39
CA GLU A 865 15.64 24.93 22.09
C GLU A 865 15.34 26.26 21.39
N PHE A 866 14.24 26.28 20.63
CA PHE A 866 13.78 27.48 19.94
C PHE A 866 12.69 28.20 20.75
N GLN A 867 12.96 29.44 21.17
CA GLN A 867 11.94 30.31 21.75
C GLN A 867 11.18 31.01 20.64
N MET A 868 9.85 30.82 20.61
CA MET A 868 8.99 31.48 19.65
C MET A 868 9.10 33.00 19.80
N PRO A 869 9.48 33.74 18.75
CA PRO A 869 9.56 35.18 18.83
C PRO A 869 8.15 35.83 18.91
N PRO A 870 8.03 37.06 19.46
CA PRO A 870 6.72 37.65 19.81
C PRO A 870 5.78 37.99 18.63
N HIS A 871 6.32 38.30 17.43
CA HIS A 871 5.55 38.69 16.25
C HIS A 871 6.31 38.40 14.96
N TYR A 872 5.83 37.49 14.10
CA TYR A 872 6.46 37.22 12.81
C TYR A 872 5.51 36.59 11.76
N GLY A 873 5.81 36.81 10.49
CA GLY A 873 5.21 36.18 9.33
C GLY A 873 5.74 34.77 9.09
N PRO A 874 5.24 34.05 8.07
CA PRO A 874 5.56 32.63 7.88
C PRO A 874 7.02 32.34 7.53
N LEU A 875 7.80 33.33 7.09
CA LEU A 875 9.16 33.17 6.57
C LEU A 875 10.25 33.86 7.40
N ASP A 876 9.87 34.55 8.47
CA ASP A 876 10.80 35.37 9.24
C ASP A 876 11.75 34.55 10.12
#